data_AF-A0AAV2TQ56-F1
#
_entry.id   AF-A0AAV2TQ56-F1
#
_cell.length_a   1.000
_cell.length_b   1.000
_cell.length_c   1.000
_cell.angle_alpha   90.00
_cell.angle_beta   90.00
_cell.angle_gamma   90.00
#
_symmetry.space_group_name_H-M   'P 1'
#
loop_
_entity.id
_entity.type
_entity.pdbx_description
1 polymer ?
#
loop_
_entity_poly.entity_id
_entity_poly.type
_entity_poly.pdbx_seq_one_letter_code
_entity_poly.pdbx_strand_id
1 'polypeptide(L)'
;MTPAWWGLCETNDFSLPQCIEAVLGFANLHMMLSPLHELVVIGITPDKTEFLFPACSSESAAEASHDGQYDLLGRMNDMVRRRAFEVVNESHAHTTTVVLAGAVIKALCYYLRRCRELNPTKREEGESSDGDLIESGESSEKVSGRLLIIKAADDNPSQYLSLMNAVFTAQKLKIPIDSCVLPLSPPVESALGKMLDRNTTQKQTRHSSLFQQAADLTGGIYLHIPRAGGLLQYLLSVFLPSLSLRHRLLLPDISSSGLSKGVDFRAACFCHRRLIDLGYVCSMSGENSGKHILKRKSDDSVDDRAWKKKREDAVDDRAWKIMQTMGYRPGQGLGVNAQGVVEPIALSKQKGRRGLGLVEQSGSAVYTPGVLYKSTDPQLVWSDGIDSASADGDKIWCWEASNDDAVKRNGAHASLQHLLLSPLDPKSLGPAISSMDNQIQFCSGHLVREMLTYKNQLDHVEKRTVTECHERSNPYELIKKGIFLNRAAMKLANMDAVLHGLFTNAENKESILYFADVCAGPGGFSEYILWRRCNAVSLGSESNLEDHEDGDIANHSEASKDDPCILRVPQLAAKGFGLTLKGDCDFRTMDFLAGPSEAFLPHYGLDGDGDITKWANLSSFASLIGRSTGGLGVHILLADGGFDVSGKENLQEVQSKRIYLCQCLCALITLRPGGHFLTKLFDVLTEFSAGLIFLMGQVFEEVMIVKPVTSRPANSERYLVCKNLLSPASHMAGCLPAPRQKPTSEISSTNTNFKQKWKRPGQGRNPGSGAHTVPVADDKEYGLLDLEKTGAVGQLIRHFLAVNEALGSVDQSSAGDAKQDILRLCTPEALAEAEQYQEFLRQSNEEMIVDQCIALSKLLAFIHDPRLSEPRQIEVKKSCMAKWKMGTRERGPVPWPIMSANHSAVIHEILGDKERLTSLNPVPVQYRPNLREERCTSGHLARIDYLFGSHIVLVTGSPATTACSAAAERMLIYSRGERSSIYCTIDGDRWENFDQPTQSLRLPPGTLLWGQPTYEYNQKNGSRRRALMVFDIACVYGHDCRFLPYRERMKLAQRMADVVNFPGMRSSVRVPELRRLKDFPEYVSSLPLLPCKDCSGGNVQMHKYDDGMAFRPDSVLLVNHLAEPWSEEVSRTTGRIYYVKGDFGETTFDIPSDQQFTFVQTRFIVVPWKAQSSYRQVSVNELVEKIKWFRGKSDEGFDY
;
A
#
# COMPACT_ATOMS: atom_id res chain seq x y z
N MET A 1 -42.12 -18.67 13.96
CA MET A 1 -43.28 -19.12 14.76
C MET A 1 -44.54 -18.82 13.99
N THR A 2 -44.73 -19.56 12.89
CA THR A 2 -45.75 -19.29 11.85
C THR A 2 -46.90 -20.28 12.01
N PRO A 3 -48.08 -19.89 12.55
CA PRO A 3 -49.15 -20.84 12.84
C PRO A 3 -49.55 -21.64 11.59
N ALA A 4 -49.71 -20.95 10.45
CA ALA A 4 -50.00 -21.56 9.16
C ALA A 4 -48.94 -22.58 8.69
N TRP A 5 -47.65 -22.32 8.91
CA TRP A 5 -46.59 -23.25 8.49
C TRP A 5 -46.49 -24.48 9.39
N TRP A 6 -46.59 -24.28 10.72
CA TRP A 6 -46.53 -25.38 11.68
C TRP A 6 -47.77 -26.27 11.59
N GLY A 7 -48.97 -25.70 11.36
CA GLY A 7 -50.18 -26.46 11.07
C GLY A 7 -50.11 -27.23 9.74
N LEU A 8 -49.51 -26.66 8.69
CA LEU A 8 -49.25 -27.36 7.43
C LEU A 8 -48.16 -28.45 7.53
N CYS A 9 -47.34 -28.42 8.58
CA CYS A 9 -46.25 -29.38 8.81
C CYS A 9 -46.54 -30.34 9.97
N GLU A 10 -47.79 -30.43 10.46
CA GLU A 10 -48.15 -31.36 11.52
C GLU A 10 -47.87 -32.81 11.11
N THR A 11 -46.78 -33.30 11.67
CA THR A 11 -46.35 -34.70 11.66
C THR A 11 -46.14 -35.08 13.12
N ASN A 12 -46.54 -36.29 13.51
CA ASN A 12 -46.63 -36.71 14.93
C ASN A 12 -45.30 -36.64 15.72
N ASP A 13 -44.16 -36.37 15.06
CA ASP A 13 -42.82 -36.48 15.61
C ASP A 13 -42.17 -35.13 16.03
N PHE A 14 -42.64 -33.97 15.55
CA PHE A 14 -42.02 -32.68 15.90
C PHE A 14 -42.95 -31.46 15.83
N SER A 15 -43.29 -30.88 16.99
CA SER A 15 -44.19 -29.72 17.11
C SER A 15 -43.47 -28.42 17.54
N LEU A 16 -44.15 -27.28 17.38
CA LEU A 16 -43.60 -25.97 17.81
C LEU A 16 -43.25 -25.94 19.32
N PRO A 17 -44.07 -26.46 20.25
CA PRO A 17 -43.68 -26.59 21.66
C PRO A 17 -42.39 -27.40 21.87
N GLN A 18 -42.23 -28.54 21.18
CA GLN A 18 -41.00 -29.34 21.28
C GLN A 18 -39.77 -28.60 20.73
N CYS A 19 -39.96 -27.78 19.69
CA CYS A 19 -38.92 -26.88 19.20
C CYS A 19 -38.54 -25.80 20.23
N ILE A 20 -39.53 -25.24 20.96
CA ILE A 20 -39.28 -24.25 22.02
C ILE A 20 -38.53 -24.89 23.19
N GLU A 21 -38.96 -26.06 23.68
CA GLU A 21 -38.27 -26.76 24.78
C GLU A 21 -36.82 -27.16 24.41
N ALA A 22 -36.55 -27.55 23.16
CA ALA A 22 -35.19 -27.79 22.69
C ALA A 22 -34.32 -26.53 22.68
N VAL A 23 -34.90 -25.36 22.36
CA VAL A 23 -34.21 -24.06 22.42
C VAL A 23 -34.00 -23.61 23.86
N LEU A 24 -34.97 -23.83 24.75
CA LEU A 24 -34.84 -23.55 26.19
C LEU A 24 -33.76 -24.44 26.83
N GLY A 25 -33.68 -25.73 26.47
CA GLY A 25 -32.60 -26.61 26.90
C GLY A 25 -31.21 -26.10 26.52
N PHE A 26 -31.05 -25.64 25.27
CA PHE A 26 -29.82 -25.00 24.80
C PHE A 26 -29.51 -23.68 25.52
N ALA A 27 -30.53 -22.81 25.68
CA ALA A 27 -30.44 -21.54 26.38
C ALA A 27 -29.96 -21.69 27.83
N ASN A 28 -30.60 -22.59 28.59
CA ASN A 28 -30.24 -22.86 29.98
C ASN A 28 -28.79 -23.36 30.09
N LEU A 29 -28.37 -24.28 29.21
CA LEU A 29 -26.99 -24.77 29.20
C LEU A 29 -25.98 -23.69 28.78
N HIS A 30 -26.33 -22.78 27.87
CA HIS A 30 -25.48 -21.64 27.53
C HIS A 30 -25.29 -20.68 28.73
N MET A 31 -26.37 -20.36 29.45
CA MET A 31 -26.32 -19.54 30.67
C MET A 31 -25.53 -20.23 31.81
N MET A 32 -25.56 -21.56 31.90
CA MET A 32 -24.78 -22.32 32.89
C MET A 32 -23.27 -22.36 32.62
N LEU A 33 -22.81 -22.12 31.37
CA LEU A 33 -21.38 -22.15 31.03
C LEU A 33 -20.57 -20.99 31.63
N SER A 34 -21.20 -19.85 31.88
CA SER A 34 -20.56 -18.68 32.52
C SER A 34 -21.61 -17.76 33.11
N PRO A 35 -21.42 -17.26 34.36
CA PRO A 35 -22.33 -16.28 34.96
C PRO A 35 -22.31 -14.91 34.25
N LEU A 36 -21.40 -14.69 33.30
CA LEU A 36 -21.29 -13.47 32.49
C LEU A 36 -22.00 -13.60 31.12
N HIS A 37 -22.60 -14.74 30.79
CA HIS A 37 -23.38 -14.86 29.56
C HIS A 37 -24.74 -14.15 29.70
N GLU A 38 -25.10 -13.33 28.71
CA GLU A 38 -26.46 -12.80 28.53
C GLU A 38 -27.14 -13.50 27.35
N LEU A 39 -28.46 -13.71 27.45
CA LEU A 39 -29.26 -14.31 26.40
C LEU A 39 -30.40 -13.39 25.96
N VAL A 40 -30.69 -13.41 24.66
CA VAL A 40 -31.83 -12.72 24.05
C VAL A 40 -32.57 -13.72 23.16
N VAL A 41 -33.89 -13.77 23.27
CA VAL A 41 -34.74 -14.65 22.47
C VAL A 41 -35.76 -13.81 21.71
N ILE A 42 -35.73 -13.87 20.38
CA ILE A 42 -36.62 -13.10 19.49
C ILE A 42 -37.59 -14.06 18.79
N GLY A 43 -38.89 -13.84 19.00
CA GLY A 43 -39.98 -14.50 18.31
C GLY A 43 -40.32 -13.80 17.00
N ILE A 44 -40.69 -14.58 15.99
CA ILE A 44 -41.00 -14.06 14.65
C ILE A 44 -42.26 -14.72 14.09
N THR A 45 -43.27 -13.92 13.77
CA THR A 45 -44.48 -14.32 13.02
C THR A 45 -44.47 -13.62 11.65
N PRO A 46 -45.44 -13.88 10.74
CA PRO A 46 -45.57 -13.08 9.52
C PRO A 46 -45.90 -11.62 9.81
N ASP A 47 -46.66 -11.38 10.88
CA ASP A 47 -47.21 -10.07 11.25
C ASP A 47 -46.20 -9.21 12.04
N LYS A 48 -45.44 -9.83 12.96
CA LYS A 48 -44.55 -9.10 13.88
C LYS A 48 -43.26 -9.85 14.25
N THR A 49 -42.29 -9.07 14.70
CA THR A 49 -41.02 -9.51 15.32
C THR A 49 -40.97 -8.97 16.75
N GLU A 50 -40.80 -9.82 17.75
CA GLU A 50 -40.95 -9.43 19.16
C GLU A 50 -39.95 -10.13 20.08
N PHE A 51 -39.53 -9.48 21.16
CA PHE A 51 -38.66 -10.08 22.15
C PHE A 51 -39.47 -11.00 23.07
N LEU A 52 -39.16 -12.29 23.06
CA LEU A 52 -39.70 -13.26 24.04
C LEU A 52 -38.94 -13.16 25.36
N PHE A 53 -37.66 -12.79 25.30
CA PHE A 53 -36.82 -12.47 26.45
C PHE A 53 -35.69 -11.50 26.02
N PRO A 54 -35.38 -10.45 26.80
CA PRO A 54 -36.09 -9.98 28.00
C PRO A 54 -37.44 -9.31 27.66
N ALA A 55 -38.38 -9.30 28.61
CA ALA A 55 -39.66 -8.60 28.45
C ALA A 55 -39.48 -7.07 28.41
N CYS A 56 -40.31 -6.39 27.61
CA CYS A 56 -40.23 -4.94 27.40
C CYS A 56 -41.13 -4.12 28.37
N SER A 57 -41.77 -4.76 29.33
CA SER A 57 -42.65 -4.17 30.34
C SER A 57 -42.09 -4.35 31.76
N SER A 58 -42.27 -3.33 32.60
CA SER A 58 -41.96 -3.35 34.03
C SER A 58 -43.03 -4.15 34.80
N GLU A 59 -43.11 -5.45 34.57
CA GLU A 59 -43.99 -6.35 35.32
C GLU A 59 -43.31 -6.79 36.62
N SER A 60 -44.03 -6.57 37.73
CA SER A 60 -43.55 -6.70 39.09
C SER A 60 -43.05 -8.10 39.44
N ALA A 61 -42.11 -8.16 40.39
CA ALA A 61 -41.67 -9.41 40.99
C ALA A 61 -42.86 -10.18 41.59
N ALA A 62 -43.25 -11.28 40.95
CA ALA A 62 -44.16 -12.27 41.51
C ALA A 62 -43.35 -13.43 42.12
N GLU A 63 -43.56 -13.62 43.42
CA GLU A 63 -43.22 -14.76 44.29
C GLU A 63 -42.05 -15.67 43.85
N ALA A 64 -40.91 -15.46 44.49
CA ALA A 64 -39.79 -16.40 44.45
C ALA A 64 -40.17 -17.68 45.23
N SER A 65 -40.38 -18.79 44.53
CA SER A 65 -40.35 -20.10 45.17
C SER A 65 -38.93 -20.38 45.69
N HIS A 66 -38.81 -20.95 46.89
CA HIS A 66 -37.51 -21.23 47.50
C HIS A 66 -36.76 -22.35 46.76
N ASP A 67 -35.98 -22.01 45.73
CA ASP A 67 -34.76 -22.76 45.41
C ASP A 67 -33.67 -21.87 44.77
N GLY A 68 -32.43 -22.04 45.23
CA GLY A 68 -31.32 -21.11 44.91
C GLY A 68 -30.78 -21.24 43.48
N GLN A 69 -30.35 -20.12 42.89
CA GLN A 69 -29.70 -20.00 41.57
C GLN A 69 -30.51 -20.41 40.32
N TYR A 70 -31.32 -21.48 40.38
CA TYR A 70 -32.10 -21.98 39.25
C TYR A 70 -33.39 -21.19 39.00
N ASP A 71 -33.86 -20.43 39.98
CA ASP A 71 -35.07 -19.60 39.92
C ASP A 71 -35.06 -18.61 38.74
N LEU A 72 -33.89 -18.06 38.40
CA LEU A 72 -33.74 -17.13 37.25
C LEU A 72 -33.99 -17.83 35.90
N LEU A 73 -33.52 -19.07 35.77
CA LEU A 73 -33.71 -19.90 34.58
C LEU A 73 -35.17 -20.38 34.46
N GLY A 74 -35.79 -20.76 35.58
CA GLY A 74 -37.23 -21.05 35.65
C GLY A 74 -38.07 -19.88 35.14
N ARG A 75 -37.85 -18.68 35.70
CA ARG A 75 -38.55 -17.46 35.28
C ARG A 75 -38.33 -17.11 33.81
N MET A 76 -37.11 -17.30 33.28
CA MET A 76 -36.82 -17.13 31.85
C MET A 76 -37.62 -18.11 30.98
N ASN A 77 -37.60 -19.40 31.33
CA ASN A 77 -38.34 -20.43 30.60
C ASN A 77 -39.84 -20.12 30.56
N ASP A 78 -40.44 -19.75 31.70
CA ASP A 78 -41.87 -19.48 31.79
C ASP A 78 -42.28 -18.16 31.14
N MET A 79 -41.39 -17.16 31.11
CA MET A 79 -41.58 -15.92 30.35
C MET A 79 -41.58 -16.21 28.84
N VAL A 80 -40.60 -16.97 28.34
CA VAL A 80 -40.52 -17.34 26.92
C VAL A 80 -41.73 -18.19 26.51
N ARG A 81 -42.17 -19.15 27.33
CA ARG A 81 -43.38 -19.96 27.07
C ARG A 81 -44.64 -19.10 26.95
N ARG A 82 -44.89 -18.20 27.91
CA ARG A 82 -46.06 -17.30 27.91
C ARG A 82 -46.05 -16.35 26.71
N ARG A 83 -44.94 -15.64 26.50
CA ARG A 83 -44.80 -14.73 25.34
C ARG A 83 -44.88 -15.47 24.01
N ALA A 84 -44.35 -16.69 23.92
CA ALA A 84 -44.47 -17.50 22.71
C ALA A 84 -45.93 -17.87 22.40
N PHE A 85 -46.73 -18.17 23.42
CA PHE A 85 -48.15 -18.47 23.29
C PHE A 85 -48.97 -17.23 22.91
N GLU A 86 -48.74 -16.09 23.58
CA GLU A 86 -49.34 -14.78 23.24
C GLU A 86 -49.08 -14.41 21.77
N VAL A 87 -47.80 -14.39 21.37
CA VAL A 87 -47.36 -14.02 20.01
C VAL A 87 -47.93 -14.94 18.92
N VAL A 88 -48.15 -16.22 19.23
CA VAL A 88 -48.78 -17.19 18.32
C VAL A 88 -50.28 -16.98 18.21
N ASN A 89 -50.98 -16.70 19.32
CA ASN A 89 -52.43 -16.49 19.34
C ASN A 89 -52.86 -15.15 18.71
N GLU A 90 -52.04 -14.11 18.82
CA GLU A 90 -52.28 -12.79 18.23
C GLU A 90 -52.02 -12.74 16.71
N SER A 91 -51.39 -13.77 16.12
CA SER A 91 -51.09 -13.79 14.68
C SER A 91 -52.29 -14.31 13.88
N HIS A 92 -52.94 -13.40 13.15
CA HIS A 92 -54.09 -13.72 12.29
C HIS A 92 -53.71 -14.04 10.84
N ALA A 93 -52.44 -13.89 10.43
CA ALA A 93 -52.04 -14.13 9.05
C ALA A 93 -51.98 -15.62 8.64
N HIS A 94 -52.63 -15.92 7.53
CA HIS A 94 -52.55 -17.22 6.84
C HIS A 94 -51.28 -17.40 5.98
N THR A 95 -50.33 -16.45 6.02
CA THR A 95 -49.12 -16.49 5.19
C THR A 95 -48.02 -17.35 5.81
N THR A 96 -47.35 -18.13 4.97
CA THR A 96 -46.26 -19.02 5.39
C THR A 96 -44.88 -18.35 5.38
N THR A 97 -44.74 -17.23 4.65
CA THR A 97 -43.47 -16.50 4.50
C THR A 97 -43.20 -15.55 5.68
N VAL A 98 -41.97 -15.50 6.15
CA VAL A 98 -41.55 -14.71 7.33
C VAL A 98 -40.60 -13.57 6.92
N VAL A 99 -40.64 -12.44 7.63
CA VAL A 99 -39.67 -11.33 7.47
C VAL A 99 -38.49 -11.52 8.42
N LEU A 100 -37.44 -12.22 7.95
CA LEU A 100 -36.28 -12.56 8.77
C LEU A 100 -35.28 -11.39 8.93
N ALA A 101 -35.16 -10.53 7.91
CA ALA A 101 -34.23 -9.40 7.94
C ALA A 101 -34.48 -8.45 9.14
N GLY A 102 -35.75 -8.19 9.47
CA GLY A 102 -36.12 -7.33 10.60
C GLY A 102 -35.69 -7.88 11.97
N ALA A 103 -35.67 -9.21 12.14
CA ALA A 103 -35.21 -9.83 13.38
C ALA A 103 -33.69 -9.76 13.54
N VAL A 104 -32.92 -9.98 12.45
CA VAL A 104 -31.45 -9.81 12.45
C VAL A 104 -31.09 -8.37 12.80
N ILE A 105 -31.77 -7.38 12.20
CA ILE A 105 -31.55 -5.95 12.50
C ILE A 105 -31.88 -5.65 13.97
N LYS A 106 -33.02 -6.12 14.50
CA LYS A 106 -33.37 -5.94 15.93
C LYS A 106 -32.33 -6.55 16.88
N ALA A 107 -31.78 -7.73 16.56
CA ALA A 107 -30.72 -8.36 17.35
C ALA A 107 -29.43 -7.54 17.35
N LEU A 108 -28.99 -7.04 16.18
CA LEU A 108 -27.81 -6.19 16.06
C LEU A 108 -27.99 -4.85 16.80
N CYS A 109 -29.15 -4.22 16.70
CA CYS A 109 -29.48 -3.01 17.46
C CYS A 109 -29.47 -3.26 18.98
N TYR A 110 -29.99 -4.40 19.44
CA TYR A 110 -29.94 -4.78 20.85
C TYR A 110 -28.50 -4.98 21.35
N TYR A 111 -27.67 -5.70 20.58
CA TYR A 111 -26.25 -5.89 20.90
C TYR A 111 -25.52 -4.54 21.02
N LEU A 112 -25.66 -3.67 20.01
CA LEU A 112 -25.05 -2.32 20.04
C LEU A 112 -25.53 -1.50 21.24
N ARG A 113 -26.80 -1.62 21.62
CA ARG A 113 -27.35 -0.98 22.82
C ARG A 113 -26.71 -1.53 24.10
N ARG A 114 -26.58 -2.85 24.28
CA ARG A 114 -25.93 -3.43 25.48
C ARG A 114 -24.45 -3.08 25.57
N CYS A 115 -23.72 -3.03 24.45
CA CYS A 115 -22.34 -2.56 24.42
C CYS A 115 -22.17 -1.10 24.86
N ARG A 116 -23.19 -0.24 24.63
CA ARG A 116 -23.26 1.12 25.17
C ARG A 116 -23.64 1.14 26.66
N GLU A 117 -24.65 0.37 27.06
CA GLU A 117 -25.13 0.31 28.46
C GLU A 117 -24.04 -0.19 29.43
N LEU A 118 -23.20 -1.14 29.00
CA LEU A 118 -22.08 -1.67 29.80
C LEU A 118 -20.84 -0.76 29.81
N ASN A 119 -20.78 0.28 28.95
CA ASN A 119 -19.73 1.30 28.94
C ASN A 119 -20.34 2.71 29.13
N PRO A 120 -20.81 3.07 30.34
CA PRO A 120 -21.62 4.28 30.57
C PRO A 120 -20.88 5.62 30.41
N THR A 121 -19.56 5.63 30.14
CA THR A 121 -18.73 6.84 29.99
C THR A 121 -18.81 7.47 28.60
N LYS A 122 -20.03 7.87 28.18
CA LYS A 122 -20.34 9.01 27.29
C LYS A 122 -21.85 9.10 27.07
N ARG A 123 -22.49 10.07 27.73
CA ARG A 123 -23.91 10.39 27.49
C ARG A 123 -24.01 11.41 26.35
N GLU A 124 -24.83 11.10 25.35
CA GLU A 124 -25.09 11.92 24.15
C GLU A 124 -26.06 13.07 24.49
N GLU A 125 -25.93 14.21 23.82
CA GLU A 125 -27.06 14.97 23.24
C GLU A 125 -26.59 15.63 21.92
N GLY A 126 -27.45 15.64 20.88
CA GLY A 126 -27.16 16.25 19.57
C GLY A 126 -26.88 15.25 18.44
N GLU A 127 -27.94 14.82 17.75
CA GLU A 127 -27.94 13.70 16.79
C GLU A 127 -27.23 13.97 15.45
N SER A 128 -26.47 12.99 14.96
CA SER A 128 -26.05 12.90 13.55
C SER A 128 -25.88 11.44 13.16
N SER A 129 -26.46 11.02 12.02
CA SER A 129 -26.33 9.67 11.49
C SER A 129 -24.93 9.34 10.95
N ASP A 130 -24.74 8.04 10.71
CA ASP A 130 -23.58 7.38 10.11
C ASP A 130 -22.26 7.42 10.90
N GLY A 131 -21.90 6.26 11.44
CA GLY A 131 -20.66 6.02 12.16
C GLY A 131 -19.62 5.34 11.27
N ASP A 132 -18.37 5.40 11.73
CA ASP A 132 -17.49 4.24 11.63
C ASP A 132 -16.62 4.13 12.88
N LEU A 133 -16.44 2.90 13.37
CA LEU A 133 -15.91 2.63 14.71
C LEU A 133 -14.45 2.20 14.67
N ILE A 134 -13.68 2.89 15.51
CA ILE A 134 -12.28 2.66 15.85
C ILE A 134 -12.14 1.36 16.68
N GLU A 135 -11.07 0.60 16.47
CA GLU A 135 -10.56 -0.38 17.44
C GLU A 135 -9.22 0.08 18.03
N SER A 136 -9.18 0.37 19.32
CA SER A 136 -7.97 0.62 20.09
C SER A 136 -8.19 0.27 21.57
N GLY A 137 -7.26 -0.46 22.18
CA GLY A 137 -7.18 -0.65 23.64
C GLY A 137 -7.83 -1.93 24.19
N GLU A 138 -6.99 -2.87 24.60
CA GLU A 138 -7.25 -3.73 25.76
C GLU A 138 -6.72 -2.91 26.97
N SER A 139 -7.48 -2.57 28.01
CA SER A 139 -8.32 -3.45 28.82
C SER A 139 -9.69 -2.82 29.21
N SER A 140 -10.72 -3.15 28.43
CA SER A 140 -12.12 -3.14 28.85
C SER A 140 -12.74 -4.43 28.29
N GLU A 141 -13.52 -5.16 29.10
CA GLU A 141 -14.04 -6.48 28.72
C GLU A 141 -15.04 -6.36 27.56
N LYS A 142 -14.55 -6.62 26.34
CA LYS A 142 -15.30 -6.44 25.10
C LYS A 142 -16.31 -7.58 24.92
N VAL A 143 -17.59 -7.26 25.11
CA VAL A 143 -18.72 -8.20 24.96
C VAL A 143 -18.74 -8.83 23.57
N SER A 144 -18.48 -10.14 23.48
CA SER A 144 -18.54 -10.89 22.22
C SER A 144 -19.97 -11.33 21.89
N GLY A 145 -20.52 -10.84 20.78
CA GLY A 145 -21.85 -11.26 20.30
C GLY A 145 -21.81 -12.47 19.36
N ARG A 146 -22.88 -13.27 19.35
CA ARG A 146 -23.11 -14.39 18.43
C ARG A 146 -24.60 -14.48 18.11
N LEU A 147 -24.97 -14.65 16.84
CA LEU A 147 -26.37 -14.79 16.44
C LEU A 147 -26.65 -16.22 15.97
N LEU A 148 -27.65 -16.87 16.55
CA LEU A 148 -28.12 -18.20 16.14
C LEU A 148 -29.53 -18.10 15.57
N ILE A 149 -29.71 -18.51 14.31
CA ILE A 149 -30.98 -18.44 13.59
C ILE A 149 -31.52 -19.85 13.37
N ILE A 150 -32.63 -20.18 14.03
CA ILE A 150 -33.35 -21.45 13.84
C ILE A 150 -34.51 -21.21 12.87
N LYS A 151 -34.43 -21.83 11.70
CA LYS A 151 -35.33 -21.57 10.57
C LYS A 151 -36.17 -22.81 10.25
N ALA A 152 -37.49 -22.62 10.20
CA ALA A 152 -38.46 -23.65 9.85
C ALA A 152 -39.14 -23.45 8.48
N ALA A 153 -39.34 -22.21 8.04
CA ALA A 153 -40.09 -21.85 6.83
C ALA A 153 -39.17 -21.60 5.61
N ASP A 154 -39.72 -21.64 4.39
CA ASP A 154 -38.99 -21.34 3.15
C ASP A 154 -38.40 -19.92 3.09
N ASP A 155 -37.36 -19.71 2.27
CA ASP A 155 -36.82 -18.39 1.98
C ASP A 155 -37.79 -17.51 1.16
N ASN A 156 -37.77 -16.20 1.44
CA ASN A 156 -38.42 -15.20 0.61
C ASN A 156 -37.37 -14.36 -0.14
N PRO A 157 -37.15 -14.59 -1.45
CA PRO A 157 -36.14 -13.88 -2.24
C PRO A 157 -36.31 -12.35 -2.28
N SER A 158 -37.52 -11.83 -2.00
CA SER A 158 -37.75 -10.38 -1.95
C SER A 158 -37.04 -9.67 -0.80
N GLN A 159 -36.58 -10.41 0.22
CA GLN A 159 -35.85 -9.89 1.37
C GLN A 159 -34.33 -9.91 1.21
N TYR A 160 -33.80 -10.41 0.07
CA TYR A 160 -32.37 -10.55 -0.19
C TYR A 160 -31.59 -9.29 0.19
N LEU A 161 -31.99 -8.12 -0.33
CA LEU A 161 -31.27 -6.86 -0.12
C LEU A 161 -31.24 -6.45 1.36
N SER A 162 -32.40 -6.50 2.04
CA SER A 162 -32.51 -6.14 3.46
C SER A 162 -31.73 -7.09 4.37
N LEU A 163 -31.72 -8.39 4.04
CA LEU A 163 -30.96 -9.39 4.79
C LEU A 163 -29.45 -9.22 4.56
N MET A 164 -29.01 -9.06 3.31
CA MET A 164 -27.58 -8.90 3.00
C MET A 164 -27.00 -7.62 3.61
N ASN A 165 -27.74 -6.51 3.62
CA ASN A 165 -27.31 -5.29 4.33
C ASN A 165 -27.14 -5.53 5.85
N ALA A 166 -27.98 -6.37 6.47
CA ALA A 166 -27.82 -6.76 7.86
C ALA A 166 -26.63 -7.72 8.06
N VAL A 167 -26.39 -8.64 7.12
CA VAL A 167 -25.22 -9.55 7.11
C VAL A 167 -23.90 -8.77 6.99
N PHE A 168 -23.80 -7.80 6.08
CA PHE A 168 -22.62 -6.94 5.97
C PHE A 168 -22.40 -6.10 7.25
N THR A 169 -23.47 -5.63 7.89
CA THR A 169 -23.39 -4.97 9.21
C THR A 169 -22.85 -5.93 10.28
N ALA A 170 -23.35 -7.17 10.34
CA ALA A 170 -22.86 -8.19 11.28
C ALA A 170 -21.39 -8.55 11.03
N GLN A 171 -20.98 -8.68 9.76
CA GLN A 171 -19.59 -8.90 9.34
C GLN A 171 -18.68 -7.76 9.82
N LYS A 172 -19.10 -6.50 9.64
CA LYS A 172 -18.35 -5.32 10.10
C LYS A 172 -18.20 -5.28 11.63
N LEU A 173 -19.22 -5.77 12.36
CA LEU A 173 -19.20 -5.92 13.82
C LEU A 173 -18.49 -7.21 14.30
N LYS A 174 -17.98 -8.06 13.40
CA LYS A 174 -17.36 -9.36 13.68
C LYS A 174 -18.29 -10.34 14.45
N ILE A 175 -19.61 -10.25 14.22
CA ILE A 175 -20.62 -11.12 14.85
C ILE A 175 -20.93 -12.29 13.89
N PRO A 176 -20.58 -13.54 14.22
CA PRO A 176 -20.92 -14.69 13.38
C PRO A 176 -22.42 -14.99 13.42
N ILE A 177 -22.99 -15.24 12.24
CA ILE A 177 -24.38 -15.67 12.06
C ILE A 177 -24.41 -17.18 11.81
N ASP A 178 -24.76 -17.93 12.85
CA ASP A 178 -25.02 -19.36 12.76
C ASP A 178 -26.46 -19.61 12.28
N SER A 179 -26.64 -20.58 11.37
CA SER A 179 -27.95 -20.94 10.82
C SER A 179 -28.23 -22.44 10.96
N CYS A 180 -29.37 -22.74 11.56
CA CYS A 180 -29.89 -24.08 11.78
C CYS A 180 -31.22 -24.22 11.03
N VAL A 181 -31.24 -25.01 9.95
CA VAL A 181 -32.42 -25.22 9.10
C VAL A 181 -33.09 -26.54 9.45
N LEU A 182 -34.38 -26.48 9.79
CA LEU A 182 -35.21 -27.64 10.12
C LEU A 182 -35.79 -28.28 8.85
N PRO A 183 -35.84 -29.63 8.75
CA PRO A 183 -36.28 -30.36 7.56
C PRO A 183 -37.82 -30.44 7.43
N LEU A 184 -38.53 -29.40 7.88
CA LEU A 184 -39.99 -29.37 7.86
C LEU A 184 -40.48 -29.01 6.46
N SER A 185 -41.31 -29.85 5.87
CA SER A 185 -41.92 -29.63 4.56
C SER A 185 -43.37 -30.10 4.59
N PRO A 186 -44.32 -29.33 4.05
CA PRO A 186 -45.72 -29.72 4.03
C PRO A 186 -45.94 -30.94 3.11
N PRO A 187 -46.86 -31.86 3.44
CA PRO A 187 -47.20 -32.99 2.57
C PRO A 187 -47.87 -32.48 1.29
N VAL A 188 -47.21 -32.67 0.14
CA VAL A 188 -47.68 -32.15 -1.15
C VAL A 188 -48.77 -33.05 -1.75
N GLU A 189 -49.99 -32.92 -1.24
CA GLU A 189 -51.21 -33.32 -1.94
C GLU A 189 -51.95 -32.10 -2.49
N SER A 190 -51.38 -31.46 -3.51
CA SER A 190 -52.15 -30.58 -4.40
C SER A 190 -51.89 -30.94 -5.86
N ALA A 191 -52.97 -31.09 -6.63
CA ALA A 191 -52.95 -31.77 -7.93
C ALA A 191 -52.23 -30.99 -9.06
N LEU A 192 -51.81 -29.74 -8.82
CA LEU A 192 -51.23 -28.86 -9.84
C LEU A 192 -49.71 -29.03 -10.04
N GLY A 193 -49.01 -29.68 -9.09
CA GLY A 193 -47.56 -29.92 -9.20
C GLY A 193 -47.14 -31.14 -10.03
N LYS A 194 -48.08 -32.06 -10.35
CA LYS A 194 -47.76 -33.38 -10.92
C LYS A 194 -47.43 -33.42 -12.42
N MET A 195 -47.37 -32.27 -13.11
CA MET A 195 -47.13 -32.22 -14.57
C MET A 195 -45.72 -31.80 -15.02
N LEU A 196 -44.81 -31.42 -14.12
CA LEU A 196 -43.47 -30.90 -14.53
C LEU A 196 -42.26 -31.70 -14.07
N ASP A 197 -42.33 -32.48 -12.99
CA ASP A 197 -41.21 -33.30 -12.51
C ASP A 197 -41.52 -34.79 -12.57
N ARG A 198 -41.24 -35.41 -13.73
CA ARG A 198 -41.35 -36.87 -13.93
C ARG A 198 -40.00 -37.60 -14.01
N ASN A 199 -38.89 -36.87 -13.93
CA ASN A 199 -37.53 -37.37 -14.22
C ASN A 199 -36.50 -37.23 -13.07
N THR A 200 -36.92 -37.01 -11.81
CA THR A 200 -35.96 -36.92 -10.68
C THR A 200 -36.44 -37.69 -9.45
N THR A 201 -36.05 -38.97 -9.34
CA THR A 201 -36.18 -39.78 -8.12
C THR A 201 -35.11 -39.41 -7.08
N GLN A 202 -35.20 -38.21 -6.52
CA GLN A 202 -34.46 -37.82 -5.32
C GLN A 202 -35.31 -36.87 -4.47
N LYS A 203 -35.41 -37.16 -3.16
CA LYS A 203 -35.95 -36.21 -2.16
C LYS A 203 -35.06 -34.97 -2.17
N GLN A 204 -35.52 -33.88 -2.78
CA GLN A 204 -34.81 -32.59 -2.70
C GLN A 204 -34.94 -32.03 -1.27
N THR A 205 -33.86 -32.11 -0.50
CA THR A 205 -33.68 -31.28 0.69
C THR A 205 -33.64 -29.82 0.26
N ARG A 206 -34.49 -28.96 0.84
CA ARG A 206 -34.51 -27.53 0.52
C ARG A 206 -33.44 -26.79 1.29
N HIS A 207 -32.26 -26.67 0.68
CA HIS A 207 -31.18 -25.84 1.22
C HIS A 207 -31.52 -24.34 1.10
N SER A 208 -31.04 -23.57 2.06
CA SER A 208 -31.35 -22.15 2.23
C SER A 208 -30.16 -21.30 1.76
N SER A 209 -30.11 -20.96 0.47
CA SER A 209 -28.97 -20.24 -0.13
C SER A 209 -28.69 -18.89 0.54
N LEU A 210 -29.74 -18.18 1.01
CA LEU A 210 -29.59 -16.89 1.70
C LEU A 210 -28.76 -17.01 2.99
N PHE A 211 -29.09 -17.99 3.84
CA PHE A 211 -28.39 -18.19 5.10
C PHE A 211 -27.09 -18.98 4.95
N GLN A 212 -26.91 -19.71 3.85
CA GLN A 212 -25.61 -20.26 3.47
C GLN A 212 -24.62 -19.13 3.13
N GLN A 213 -25.03 -18.13 2.34
CA GLN A 213 -24.25 -16.90 2.12
C GLN A 213 -24.00 -16.12 3.42
N ALA A 214 -25.02 -15.99 4.29
CA ALA A 214 -24.90 -15.24 5.54
C ALA A 214 -23.89 -15.86 6.52
N ALA A 215 -23.88 -17.20 6.65
CA ALA A 215 -22.92 -17.91 7.48
C ALA A 215 -21.50 -17.78 6.92
N ASP A 216 -21.33 -18.01 5.61
CA ASP A 216 -20.02 -17.93 4.94
C ASP A 216 -19.39 -16.53 5.07
N LEU A 217 -20.16 -15.46 4.80
CA LEU A 217 -19.68 -14.08 4.90
C LEU A 217 -19.33 -13.63 6.34
N THR A 218 -19.91 -14.25 7.36
CA THR A 218 -19.70 -13.87 8.77
C THR A 218 -18.82 -14.85 9.56
N GLY A 219 -18.33 -15.92 8.94
CA GLY A 219 -17.62 -17.00 9.65
C GLY A 219 -18.51 -17.83 10.59
N GLY A 220 -19.82 -17.84 10.33
CA GLY A 220 -20.82 -18.64 11.03
C GLY A 220 -20.92 -20.08 10.52
N ILE A 221 -21.67 -20.93 11.22
CA ILE A 221 -21.93 -22.32 10.83
C ILE A 221 -23.32 -22.43 10.19
N TYR A 222 -23.41 -22.99 8.99
CA TYR A 222 -24.67 -23.40 8.36
C TYR A 222 -24.89 -24.92 8.51
N LEU A 223 -25.99 -25.33 9.15
CA LEU A 223 -26.37 -26.74 9.30
C LEU A 223 -27.83 -26.97 8.90
N HIS A 224 -28.06 -27.86 7.94
CA HIS A 224 -29.38 -28.41 7.65
C HIS A 224 -29.56 -29.72 8.44
N ILE A 225 -30.49 -29.75 9.39
CA ILE A 225 -30.71 -30.91 10.26
C ILE A 225 -31.39 -32.05 9.48
N PRO A 226 -30.90 -33.31 9.56
CA PRO A 226 -31.53 -34.44 8.87
C PRO A 226 -32.77 -35.00 9.60
N ARG A 227 -32.87 -34.83 10.93
CA ARG A 227 -34.02 -35.30 11.74
C ARG A 227 -34.40 -34.26 12.79
N ALA A 228 -35.59 -33.68 12.68
CA ALA A 228 -36.06 -32.58 13.53
C ALA A 228 -36.10 -32.94 15.03
N GLY A 229 -36.55 -34.15 15.40
CA GLY A 229 -36.55 -34.63 16.79
C GLY A 229 -35.16 -34.73 17.45
N GLY A 230 -34.07 -34.62 16.68
CA GLY A 230 -32.71 -34.53 17.21
C GLY A 230 -32.22 -33.09 17.49
N LEU A 231 -33.08 -32.07 17.37
CA LEU A 231 -32.68 -30.65 17.41
C LEU A 231 -31.75 -30.31 18.57
N LEU A 232 -32.10 -30.69 19.81
CA LEU A 232 -31.28 -30.40 20.99
C LEU A 232 -29.86 -31.01 20.87
N GLN A 233 -29.72 -32.23 20.33
CA GLN A 233 -28.42 -32.86 20.13
C GLN A 233 -27.54 -32.05 19.16
N TYR A 234 -28.11 -31.50 18.08
CA TYR A 234 -27.38 -30.65 17.13
C TYR A 234 -27.03 -29.28 17.72
N LEU A 235 -27.96 -28.67 18.48
CA LEU A 235 -27.71 -27.43 19.21
C LEU A 235 -26.52 -27.57 20.20
N LEU A 236 -26.48 -28.67 20.96
CA LEU A 236 -25.41 -28.89 21.94
C LEU A 236 -24.08 -29.32 21.32
N SER A 237 -24.07 -30.15 20.27
CA SER A 237 -22.83 -30.64 19.65
C SER A 237 -22.15 -29.63 18.72
N VAL A 238 -22.90 -28.81 17.99
CA VAL A 238 -22.37 -27.90 16.97
C VAL A 238 -22.38 -26.43 17.42
N PHE A 239 -23.45 -25.99 18.09
CA PHE A 239 -23.66 -24.56 18.35
C PHE A 239 -23.27 -24.12 19.77
N LEU A 240 -23.26 -25.01 20.77
CA LEU A 240 -22.84 -24.67 22.14
C LEU A 240 -21.34 -24.32 22.30
N PRO A 241 -20.38 -24.97 21.61
CA PRO A 241 -18.96 -24.64 21.75
C PRO A 241 -18.65 -23.18 21.40
N SER A 242 -17.70 -22.58 22.13
CA SER A 242 -17.29 -21.19 21.91
C SER A 242 -16.57 -21.01 20.56
N LEU A 243 -16.60 -19.77 20.03
CA LEU A 243 -16.00 -19.44 18.73
C LEU A 243 -14.52 -19.87 18.66
N SER A 244 -13.77 -19.61 19.74
CA SER A 244 -12.35 -19.97 19.88
C SER A 244 -12.07 -21.47 19.84
N LEU A 245 -13.06 -22.35 20.09
CA LEU A 245 -12.88 -23.81 20.06
C LEU A 245 -13.24 -24.44 18.72
N ARG A 246 -13.93 -23.73 17.82
CA ARG A 246 -14.39 -24.27 16.52
C ARG A 246 -13.26 -24.85 15.67
N HIS A 247 -12.08 -24.22 15.65
CA HIS A 247 -10.93 -24.67 14.87
C HIS A 247 -10.31 -26.01 15.34
N ARG A 248 -10.74 -26.53 16.50
CA ARG A 248 -10.29 -27.81 17.07
C ARG A 248 -11.34 -28.92 16.98
N LEU A 249 -12.56 -28.57 16.54
CA LEU A 249 -13.67 -29.50 16.43
C LEU A 249 -13.83 -29.93 14.98
N LEU A 250 -14.10 -31.23 14.77
CA LEU A 250 -14.54 -31.77 13.48
C LEU A 250 -16.00 -31.36 13.25
N LEU A 251 -16.21 -30.09 12.92
CA LEU A 251 -17.51 -29.55 12.56
C LEU A 251 -17.94 -30.05 11.17
N PRO A 252 -19.26 -30.10 10.88
CA PRO A 252 -19.75 -30.37 9.53
C PRO A 252 -19.22 -29.29 8.59
N ASP A 253 -18.26 -29.65 7.75
CA ASP A 253 -17.65 -28.74 6.78
C ASP A 253 -18.73 -28.25 5.81
N ILE A 254 -18.67 -26.99 5.34
CA ILE A 254 -19.73 -26.42 4.48
C ILE A 254 -19.88 -27.27 3.20
N SER A 255 -18.75 -27.84 2.73
CA SER A 255 -18.63 -28.80 1.62
C SER A 255 -19.34 -30.15 1.85
N SER A 256 -19.52 -30.56 3.11
CA SER A 256 -20.05 -31.88 3.49
C SER A 256 -21.58 -31.95 3.52
N SER A 257 -22.25 -30.80 3.41
CA SER A 257 -23.71 -30.66 3.47
C SER A 257 -24.43 -31.04 2.15
N GLY A 258 -24.05 -32.18 1.56
CA GLY A 258 -24.79 -32.84 0.47
C GLY A 258 -24.66 -32.24 -0.94
N LEU A 259 -24.03 -31.08 -1.10
CA LEU A 259 -23.68 -30.52 -2.42
C LEU A 259 -22.16 -30.45 -2.58
N SER A 260 -21.64 -31.17 -3.58
CA SER A 260 -20.31 -30.93 -4.19
C SER A 260 -20.26 -29.64 -5.04
N LYS A 261 -21.11 -28.67 -4.71
CA LYS A 261 -21.18 -27.33 -5.27
C LYS A 261 -21.05 -26.37 -4.10
N GLY A 262 -20.12 -25.42 -4.20
CA GLY A 262 -19.93 -24.38 -3.19
C GLY A 262 -21.16 -23.48 -3.03
N VAL A 263 -21.06 -22.52 -2.11
CA VAL A 263 -22.12 -21.56 -1.80
C VAL A 263 -22.65 -20.89 -3.08
N ASP A 264 -23.97 -20.91 -3.27
CA ASP A 264 -24.62 -20.35 -4.46
C ASP A 264 -24.70 -18.82 -4.36
N PHE A 265 -23.68 -18.11 -4.87
CA PHE A 265 -23.57 -16.65 -4.86
C PHE A 265 -24.36 -15.93 -5.97
N ARG A 266 -25.30 -16.60 -6.66
CA ARG A 266 -26.05 -15.95 -7.75
C ARG A 266 -26.86 -14.75 -7.25
N ALA A 267 -26.74 -13.62 -7.94
CA ALA A 267 -27.51 -12.42 -7.64
C ALA A 267 -28.99 -12.62 -8.02
N ALA A 268 -29.91 -11.96 -7.30
CA ALA A 268 -31.32 -11.90 -7.69
C ALA A 268 -31.59 -10.68 -8.58
N CYS A 269 -32.30 -10.83 -9.70
CA CYS A 269 -32.75 -9.65 -10.45
C CYS A 269 -33.79 -8.87 -9.64
N PHE A 270 -33.52 -7.59 -9.38
CA PHE A 270 -34.48 -6.63 -8.86
C PHE A 270 -35.84 -6.67 -9.60
N CYS A 271 -35.77 -6.79 -10.93
CA CYS A 271 -36.89 -6.80 -11.86
C CYS A 271 -37.86 -7.99 -11.70
N HIS A 272 -37.33 -9.20 -11.51
CA HIS A 272 -38.08 -10.46 -11.58
C HIS A 272 -38.08 -11.23 -10.26
N ARG A 273 -37.34 -10.76 -9.24
CA ARG A 273 -37.16 -11.39 -7.92
C ARG A 273 -36.74 -12.87 -7.99
N ARG A 274 -35.93 -13.21 -9.00
CA ARG A 274 -35.36 -14.55 -9.26
C ARG A 274 -33.84 -14.46 -9.37
N LEU A 275 -33.16 -15.50 -8.92
CA LEU A 275 -31.72 -15.68 -9.11
C LEU A 275 -31.38 -15.70 -10.62
N ILE A 276 -30.26 -15.09 -10.98
CA ILE A 276 -29.76 -15.01 -12.36
C ILE A 276 -28.31 -15.52 -12.43
N ASP A 277 -27.99 -16.28 -13.46
CA ASP A 277 -26.64 -16.83 -13.69
C ASP A 277 -25.71 -15.82 -14.39
N LEU A 278 -26.30 -14.89 -15.16
CA LEU A 278 -25.60 -13.83 -15.91
C LEU A 278 -26.38 -12.51 -15.76
N GLY A 279 -25.67 -11.44 -15.41
CA GLY A 279 -26.22 -10.09 -15.27
C GLY A 279 -25.27 -9.04 -15.82
N TYR A 280 -25.82 -7.97 -16.40
CA TYR A 280 -25.03 -6.86 -16.95
C TYR A 280 -24.90 -5.74 -15.91
N VAL A 281 -23.68 -5.23 -15.71
CA VAL A 281 -23.42 -4.08 -14.84
C VAL A 281 -23.89 -2.81 -15.55
N CYS A 282 -24.82 -2.07 -14.94
CA CYS A 282 -25.35 -0.85 -15.53
C CYS A 282 -24.30 0.28 -15.53
N SER A 283 -24.11 0.92 -16.68
CA SER A 283 -23.17 2.03 -16.84
C SER A 283 -23.83 3.37 -16.48
N MET A 284 -23.86 3.69 -15.18
CA MET A 284 -24.31 4.96 -14.57
C MET A 284 -25.77 5.41 -14.78
N SER A 285 -26.47 5.67 -13.67
CA SER A 285 -27.44 6.78 -13.56
C SER A 285 -27.72 7.09 -12.09
N GLY A 286 -27.75 8.39 -11.74
CA GLY A 286 -28.32 8.89 -10.49
C GLY A 286 -29.86 8.80 -10.47
N GLU A 287 -30.46 9.36 -9.42
CA GLU A 287 -31.84 9.07 -9.00
C GLU A 287 -32.97 9.54 -9.94
N ASN A 288 -34.18 9.02 -9.66
CA ASN A 288 -35.50 9.48 -10.12
C ASN A 288 -35.90 9.25 -11.60
N SER A 289 -36.12 7.98 -11.96
CA SER A 289 -37.45 7.53 -12.44
C SER A 289 -37.50 6.00 -12.63
N GLY A 290 -38.60 5.37 -12.21
CA GLY A 290 -38.69 3.92 -12.16
C GLY A 290 -38.96 3.25 -13.51
N LYS A 291 -38.10 2.29 -13.89
CA LYS A 291 -38.41 1.00 -14.58
C LYS A 291 -37.13 0.21 -14.91
N HIS A 292 -36.64 -0.60 -13.96
CA HIS A 292 -35.55 -1.56 -14.23
C HIS A 292 -36.05 -2.71 -15.14
N ILE A 293 -35.77 -2.62 -16.44
CA ILE A 293 -36.10 -3.67 -17.42
C ILE A 293 -34.82 -4.40 -17.83
N LEU A 294 -34.63 -5.61 -17.30
CA LEU A 294 -33.65 -6.58 -17.81
C LEU A 294 -34.38 -7.55 -18.75
N LYS A 295 -34.27 -7.33 -20.07
CA LYS A 295 -34.87 -8.21 -21.08
C LYS A 295 -33.98 -9.43 -21.36
N ARG A 296 -34.60 -10.60 -21.47
CA ARG A 296 -33.97 -11.84 -21.92
C ARG A 296 -33.86 -11.83 -23.46
N LYS A 297 -32.77 -12.36 -24.02
CA LYS A 297 -32.65 -12.70 -25.44
C LYS A 297 -32.41 -14.22 -25.52
N SER A 298 -33.12 -14.88 -26.43
CA SER A 298 -32.98 -16.32 -26.71
C SER A 298 -31.79 -16.61 -27.64
N ASP A 299 -31.45 -17.89 -27.74
CA ASP A 299 -30.29 -18.46 -28.42
C ASP A 299 -30.06 -18.00 -29.87
N ASP A 300 -28.78 -18.00 -30.28
CA ASP A 300 -28.35 -18.73 -31.49
C ASP A 300 -26.82 -18.91 -31.54
N SER A 301 -26.37 -19.93 -32.27
CA SER A 301 -25.03 -20.55 -32.32
C SER A 301 -23.90 -19.78 -33.05
N VAL A 302 -22.61 -20.15 -32.85
CA VAL A 302 -21.67 -20.65 -33.90
C VAL A 302 -20.18 -20.84 -33.46
N ASP A 303 -19.61 -21.98 -33.93
CA ASP A 303 -18.20 -22.41 -34.21
C ASP A 303 -17.07 -22.60 -33.17
N ASP A 304 -16.71 -23.88 -32.98
CA ASP A 304 -15.47 -24.43 -32.40
C ASP A 304 -14.34 -24.60 -33.45
N ARG A 305 -13.54 -23.57 -33.73
CA ARG A 305 -12.30 -23.72 -34.54
C ARG A 305 -11.01 -23.09 -33.99
N ALA A 306 -11.07 -22.34 -32.89
CA ALA A 306 -9.90 -21.62 -32.35
C ALA A 306 -9.04 -22.44 -31.36
N TRP A 307 -9.52 -23.59 -30.87
CA TRP A 307 -8.95 -24.28 -29.70
C TRP A 307 -8.05 -25.51 -29.99
N LYS A 308 -7.54 -25.67 -31.21
CA LYS A 308 -6.62 -26.77 -31.58
C LYS A 308 -5.23 -26.32 -32.02
N LYS A 309 -4.47 -25.66 -31.14
CA LYS A 309 -2.99 -25.62 -31.25
C LYS A 309 -2.22 -25.26 -29.97
N LYS A 310 -2.33 -26.06 -28.91
CA LYS A 310 -1.31 -26.21 -27.84
C LYS A 310 -1.69 -27.32 -26.85
N ARG A 311 -1.05 -28.50 -26.97
CA ARG A 311 -0.73 -29.50 -25.92
C ARG A 311 -0.39 -30.83 -26.57
N GLU A 312 0.89 -31.01 -26.86
CA GLU A 312 1.53 -32.33 -26.93
C GLU A 312 2.78 -32.23 -26.04
N ASP A 313 2.76 -32.96 -24.92
CA ASP A 313 3.95 -33.39 -24.17
C ASP A 313 3.55 -34.62 -23.35
N ALA A 314 4.49 -35.55 -23.15
CA ALA A 314 4.24 -36.98 -23.05
C ALA A 314 3.47 -37.49 -21.80
N VAL A 315 2.60 -38.49 -22.04
CA VAL A 315 2.00 -39.39 -21.01
C VAL A 315 2.32 -40.84 -21.38
N ASP A 316 2.66 -41.66 -20.38
CA ASP A 316 3.21 -43.01 -20.52
C ASP A 316 2.22 -44.04 -21.13
N ASP A 317 2.72 -44.85 -22.07
CA ASP A 317 1.97 -45.70 -23.01
C ASP A 317 1.18 -46.82 -22.31
N ARG A 318 1.63 -47.23 -21.11
CA ARG A 318 0.97 -48.26 -20.30
C ARG A 318 -0.31 -47.77 -19.63
N ALA A 319 -0.39 -46.48 -19.29
CA ALA A 319 -1.61 -45.87 -18.74
C ALA A 319 -2.70 -45.78 -19.81
N TRP A 320 -2.32 -45.43 -21.04
CA TRP A 320 -3.21 -45.34 -22.20
C TRP A 320 -3.96 -46.66 -22.47
N LYS A 321 -3.25 -47.79 -22.45
CA LYS A 321 -3.87 -49.12 -22.61
C LYS A 321 -4.91 -49.45 -21.54
N ILE A 322 -4.63 -49.13 -20.27
CA ILE A 322 -5.57 -49.36 -19.16
C ILE A 322 -6.82 -48.49 -19.32
N MET A 323 -6.66 -47.22 -19.66
CA MET A 323 -7.79 -46.30 -19.89
C MET A 323 -8.66 -46.74 -21.07
N GLN A 324 -8.08 -47.17 -22.19
CA GLN A 324 -8.84 -47.74 -23.32
C GLN A 324 -9.63 -48.99 -22.93
N THR A 325 -9.05 -49.85 -22.09
CA THR A 325 -9.73 -51.07 -21.60
C THR A 325 -10.94 -50.72 -20.72
N MET A 326 -10.89 -49.58 -20.03
CA MET A 326 -12.02 -49.02 -19.25
C MET A 326 -12.97 -48.13 -20.09
N GLY A 327 -12.86 -48.14 -21.42
CA GLY A 327 -13.78 -47.43 -22.33
C GLY A 327 -13.41 -45.98 -22.63
N TYR A 328 -12.21 -45.51 -22.26
CA TYR A 328 -11.76 -44.16 -22.57
C TYR A 328 -11.64 -43.91 -24.08
N ARG A 329 -12.14 -42.76 -24.53
CA ARG A 329 -11.90 -42.22 -25.88
C ARG A 329 -11.38 -40.79 -25.74
N PRO A 330 -10.33 -40.39 -26.49
CA PRO A 330 -9.75 -39.06 -26.34
C PRO A 330 -10.79 -37.97 -26.63
N GLY A 331 -10.98 -37.04 -25.68
CA GLY A 331 -11.98 -35.99 -25.76
C GLY A 331 -13.34 -36.30 -25.09
N GLN A 332 -13.52 -37.48 -24.49
CA GLN A 332 -14.70 -37.82 -23.68
C GLN A 332 -14.29 -38.32 -22.29
N GLY A 333 -15.03 -37.91 -21.26
CA GLY A 333 -14.75 -38.28 -19.88
C GLY A 333 -15.17 -39.71 -19.54
N LEU A 334 -14.40 -40.40 -18.71
CA LEU A 334 -14.71 -41.80 -18.37
C LEU A 334 -16.06 -41.94 -17.63
N GLY A 335 -17.01 -42.66 -18.21
CA GLY A 335 -18.33 -42.91 -17.63
C GLY A 335 -19.41 -43.10 -18.69
N VAL A 336 -20.55 -43.71 -18.33
CA VAL A 336 -21.61 -44.16 -19.26
C VAL A 336 -22.14 -43.04 -20.17
N ASN A 337 -22.16 -41.79 -19.69
CA ASN A 337 -22.62 -40.60 -20.42
C ASN A 337 -21.47 -39.61 -20.77
N ALA A 338 -20.23 -40.07 -20.93
CA ALA A 338 -19.05 -39.26 -21.26
C ALA A 338 -18.69 -38.12 -20.26
N GLN A 339 -19.30 -38.15 -19.07
CA GLN A 339 -19.33 -37.05 -18.07
C GLN A 339 -18.19 -37.06 -17.03
N GLY A 340 -17.18 -37.93 -17.21
CA GLY A 340 -15.99 -37.96 -16.35
C GLY A 340 -14.98 -36.84 -16.66
N VAL A 341 -13.81 -36.90 -16.03
CA VAL A 341 -12.70 -35.98 -16.37
C VAL A 341 -12.19 -36.32 -17.78
N VAL A 342 -12.14 -35.31 -18.66
CA VAL A 342 -11.79 -35.47 -20.08
C VAL A 342 -10.27 -35.55 -20.30
N GLU A 343 -9.50 -34.75 -19.57
CA GLU A 343 -8.04 -34.89 -19.52
C GLU A 343 -7.66 -36.09 -18.64
N PRO A 344 -6.65 -36.91 -19.02
CA PRO A 344 -6.18 -37.99 -18.17
C PRO A 344 -5.64 -37.40 -16.86
N ILE A 345 -6.13 -37.90 -15.72
CA ILE A 345 -5.70 -37.45 -14.41
C ILE A 345 -4.19 -37.70 -14.28
N ALA A 346 -3.42 -36.61 -14.18
CA ALA A 346 -1.99 -36.70 -13.92
C ALA A 346 -1.78 -37.47 -12.60
N LEU A 347 -1.14 -38.63 -12.68
CA LEU A 347 -0.85 -39.45 -11.50
C LEU A 347 -0.06 -38.61 -10.51
N SER A 348 -0.64 -38.41 -9.32
CA SER A 348 0.09 -37.87 -8.18
C SER A 348 1.38 -38.66 -8.02
N LYS A 349 2.54 -37.99 -8.11
CA LYS A 349 3.85 -38.57 -7.77
C LYS A 349 3.96 -38.71 -6.25
N GLN A 350 3.09 -39.53 -5.68
CA GLN A 350 3.20 -40.00 -4.32
C GLN A 350 4.55 -40.69 -4.19
N LYS A 351 5.49 -40.08 -3.45
CA LYS A 351 6.72 -40.76 -3.03
C LYS A 351 6.29 -42.07 -2.37
N GLY A 352 6.77 -43.18 -2.93
CA GLY A 352 6.14 -44.48 -2.74
C GLY A 352 6.09 -44.92 -1.28
N ARG A 353 5.08 -45.74 -0.96
CA ARG A 353 5.10 -46.58 0.24
C ARG A 353 6.31 -47.52 0.15
N ARG A 354 7.45 -47.13 0.73
CA ARG A 354 8.47 -48.10 1.14
C ARG A 354 7.92 -48.84 2.36
N GLY A 355 8.01 -50.16 2.34
CA GLY A 355 7.52 -51.01 3.43
C GLY A 355 8.32 -50.82 4.72
N LEU A 356 7.81 -51.39 5.81
CA LEU A 356 8.59 -51.57 7.04
C LEU A 356 9.76 -52.52 6.77
N GLY A 357 10.98 -51.99 6.75
CA GLY A 357 12.23 -52.74 6.58
C GLY A 357 13.03 -52.32 5.34
N LEU A 358 14.36 -52.33 5.50
CA LEU A 358 15.41 -52.02 4.51
C LEU A 358 15.57 -50.54 4.12
N VAL A 359 16.44 -49.87 4.88
CA VAL A 359 17.21 -48.70 4.42
C VAL A 359 18.50 -49.23 3.78
N GLU A 360 18.76 -48.90 2.51
CA GLU A 360 20.10 -49.06 1.95
C GLU A 360 21.04 -48.03 2.58
N GLN A 361 22.14 -48.50 3.17
CA GLN A 361 23.11 -47.64 3.83
C GLN A 361 24.03 -47.00 2.79
N SER A 362 23.95 -45.67 2.68
CA SER A 362 25.00 -44.86 2.05
C SER A 362 25.25 -43.59 2.85
N GLY A 363 26.19 -43.66 3.80
CA GLY A 363 27.13 -42.57 4.09
C GLY A 363 26.76 -41.43 5.04
N SER A 364 25.49 -41.21 5.43
CA SER A 364 25.12 -40.10 6.32
C SER A 364 24.80 -40.55 7.76
N ALA A 365 25.19 -39.73 8.74
CA ALA A 365 25.07 -40.01 10.16
C ALA A 365 23.62 -40.28 10.61
N VAL A 366 23.46 -41.27 11.49
CA VAL A 366 22.15 -41.73 11.98
C VAL A 366 21.59 -40.73 12.99
N TYR A 367 20.49 -40.06 12.64
CA TYR A 367 19.75 -39.22 13.58
C TYR A 367 18.78 -40.08 14.41
N THR A 368 19.11 -40.32 15.68
CA THR A 368 18.23 -40.98 16.65
C THR A 368 17.23 -39.96 17.21
N PRO A 369 15.90 -40.16 17.09
CA PRO A 369 14.94 -39.22 17.66
C PRO A 369 15.07 -39.14 19.19
N GLY A 370 15.48 -37.98 19.70
CA GLY A 370 15.57 -37.70 21.14
C GLY A 370 16.96 -37.32 21.66
N VAL A 371 18.02 -37.38 20.85
CA VAL A 371 19.36 -36.90 21.24
C VAL A 371 19.66 -35.58 20.51
N LEU A 372 19.70 -34.47 21.26
CA LEU A 372 20.10 -33.18 20.72
C LEU A 372 21.58 -33.23 20.31
N TYR A 373 21.89 -32.89 19.06
CA TYR A 373 23.28 -32.73 18.64
C TYR A 373 23.86 -31.45 19.28
N LYS A 374 24.99 -31.62 19.97
CA LYS A 374 25.84 -30.53 20.44
C LYS A 374 27.20 -30.71 19.80
N SER A 375 27.75 -29.63 19.24
CA SER A 375 29.10 -29.65 18.69
C SER A 375 30.11 -30.12 19.73
N THR A 376 31.16 -30.79 19.26
CA THR A 376 32.34 -31.10 20.08
C THR A 376 33.18 -29.85 20.39
N ASP A 377 32.99 -28.76 19.62
CA ASP A 377 33.62 -27.47 19.87
C ASP A 377 32.77 -26.64 20.85
N PRO A 378 33.26 -26.35 22.08
CA PRO A 378 32.51 -25.55 23.04
C PRO A 378 32.32 -24.09 22.60
N GLN A 379 33.09 -23.57 21.63
CA GLN A 379 32.92 -22.21 21.12
C GLN A 379 31.68 -22.07 20.21
N LEU A 380 31.16 -23.18 19.66
CA LEU A 380 29.98 -23.20 18.78
C LEU A 380 28.67 -23.50 19.53
N VAL A 381 28.74 -23.75 20.84
CA VAL A 381 27.61 -24.19 21.67
C VAL A 381 27.24 -23.10 22.67
N TRP A 382 25.98 -22.67 22.65
CA TRP A 382 25.45 -21.74 23.63
C TRP A 382 25.52 -22.29 25.06
N SER A 383 25.95 -21.44 25.99
CA SER A 383 25.79 -21.63 27.43
C SER A 383 25.48 -20.29 28.11
N ASP A 384 24.90 -20.37 29.30
CA ASP A 384 24.40 -19.19 30.02
C ASP A 384 25.55 -18.23 30.36
N GLY A 385 25.35 -16.95 30.08
CA GLY A 385 26.37 -15.90 30.23
C GLY A 385 27.33 -15.66 29.05
N ILE A 386 27.34 -16.49 27.98
CA ILE A 386 28.18 -16.22 26.78
C ILE A 386 27.64 -15.02 25.98
N ASP A 387 26.32 -14.84 25.89
CA ASP A 387 25.71 -13.83 25.03
C ASP A 387 25.86 -12.40 25.60
N SER A 388 26.80 -11.60 25.11
CA SER A 388 26.98 -10.18 25.43
C SER A 388 26.04 -9.25 24.63
N ALA A 389 24.72 -9.44 24.78
CA ALA A 389 23.72 -8.61 24.09
C ALA A 389 23.83 -7.12 24.44
N SER A 390 24.08 -6.27 23.44
CA SER A 390 24.30 -4.82 23.59
C SER A 390 23.68 -4.06 22.41
N ALA A 391 23.38 -2.77 22.59
CA ALA A 391 22.98 -1.88 21.50
C ALA A 391 24.09 -1.64 20.46
N ASP A 392 25.33 -2.03 20.77
CA ASP A 392 26.51 -1.96 19.90
C ASP A 392 26.95 -3.33 19.35
N GLY A 393 26.08 -4.34 19.43
CA GLY A 393 26.33 -5.69 18.90
C GLY A 393 26.20 -5.85 17.38
N ASP A 394 26.19 -4.75 16.62
CA ASP A 394 26.11 -4.77 15.15
C ASP A 394 27.46 -5.15 14.54
N LYS A 395 27.50 -6.17 13.67
CA LYS A 395 28.72 -6.56 12.96
C LYS A 395 28.82 -5.88 11.60
N ILE A 396 29.98 -5.29 11.34
CA ILE A 396 30.35 -4.62 10.08
C ILE A 396 31.72 -5.14 9.68
N TRP A 397 31.85 -5.59 8.43
CA TRP A 397 33.12 -5.82 7.78
C TRP A 397 33.22 -4.88 6.58
N CYS A 398 34.35 -4.21 6.40
CA CYS A 398 34.60 -3.27 5.29
C CYS A 398 35.68 -3.81 4.35
N TRP A 399 35.57 -3.50 3.06
CA TRP A 399 36.59 -3.75 2.05
C TRP A 399 36.65 -2.60 1.03
N GLU A 400 37.87 -2.24 0.66
CA GLU A 400 38.18 -1.28 -0.42
C GLU A 400 39.12 -1.96 -1.43
N ALA A 401 38.89 -1.73 -2.73
CA ALA A 401 39.66 -2.39 -3.78
C ALA A 401 41.08 -1.82 -3.98
N SER A 402 41.36 -0.60 -3.48
CA SER A 402 42.70 0.03 -3.52
C SER A 402 42.74 1.25 -2.59
N ASN A 403 43.86 1.50 -1.91
CA ASN A 403 44.02 2.61 -0.96
C ASN A 403 44.45 3.95 -1.60
N ASP A 404 44.68 4.02 -2.92
CA ASP A 404 45.17 5.24 -3.60
C ASP A 404 44.05 5.91 -4.40
N ASP A 405 43.64 7.12 -3.99
CA ASP A 405 42.59 7.93 -4.62
C ASP A 405 42.86 8.27 -6.10
N ALA A 406 44.14 8.40 -6.49
CA ALA A 406 44.50 8.61 -7.89
C ALA A 406 44.26 7.35 -8.72
N VAL A 407 44.50 6.17 -8.14
CA VAL A 407 44.19 4.87 -8.73
C VAL A 407 42.68 4.63 -8.74
N LYS A 408 41.93 4.98 -7.68
CA LYS A 408 40.45 4.89 -7.66
C LYS A 408 39.81 5.68 -8.81
N ARG A 409 40.23 6.93 -9.03
CA ARG A 409 39.71 7.77 -10.15
C ARG A 409 40.10 7.23 -11.52
N ASN A 410 41.34 6.76 -11.69
CA ASN A 410 41.77 6.11 -12.94
C ASN A 410 41.11 4.73 -13.16
N GLY A 411 40.76 4.02 -12.08
CA GLY A 411 40.11 2.71 -12.09
C GLY A 411 38.68 2.74 -12.65
N ALA A 412 37.93 3.82 -12.38
CA ALA A 412 36.62 4.04 -13.01
C ALA A 412 36.70 4.19 -14.55
N HIS A 413 37.87 4.58 -15.08
CA HIS A 413 38.19 4.59 -16.51
C HIS A 413 38.83 3.29 -17.03
N ALA A 414 39.34 2.42 -16.14
CA ALA A 414 39.95 1.15 -16.52
C ALA A 414 38.91 0.14 -17.01
N SER A 415 39.27 -0.68 -17.99
CA SER A 415 38.32 -1.67 -18.54
C SER A 415 38.33 -2.96 -17.73
N LEU A 416 37.17 -3.28 -17.13
CA LEU A 416 36.92 -4.53 -16.42
C LEU A 416 36.83 -5.76 -17.34
N GLN A 417 36.91 -5.61 -18.66
CA GLN A 417 36.73 -6.72 -19.64
C GLN A 417 37.64 -7.94 -19.38
N HIS A 418 38.83 -7.73 -18.80
CA HIS A 418 39.76 -8.81 -18.46
C HIS A 418 39.33 -9.65 -17.24
N LEU A 419 38.45 -9.11 -16.39
CA LEU A 419 37.92 -9.77 -15.20
C LEU A 419 36.59 -10.51 -15.49
N LEU A 420 35.81 -10.03 -16.47
CA LEU A 420 34.44 -10.48 -16.73
C LEU A 420 34.41 -11.76 -17.58
N LEU A 421 33.71 -12.80 -17.10
CA LEU A 421 33.43 -13.98 -17.92
C LEU A 421 32.17 -13.79 -18.77
N SER A 422 32.14 -14.38 -19.96
CA SER A 422 30.90 -14.52 -20.72
C SER A 422 29.99 -15.56 -20.04
N PRO A 423 28.66 -15.37 -19.95
CA PRO A 423 27.74 -16.40 -19.42
C PRO A 423 27.67 -17.68 -20.28
N LEU A 424 28.27 -17.67 -21.46
CA LEU A 424 28.41 -18.83 -22.36
C LEU A 424 29.83 -19.43 -22.31
N ASP A 425 30.71 -18.91 -21.47
CA ASP A 425 32.08 -19.43 -21.32
C ASP A 425 32.06 -20.75 -20.55
N PRO A 426 32.72 -21.82 -21.04
CA PRO A 426 32.90 -23.07 -20.29
C PRO A 426 33.48 -22.90 -18.88
N LYS A 427 34.26 -21.84 -18.60
CA LYS A 427 34.75 -21.51 -17.24
C LYS A 427 33.64 -21.02 -16.29
N SER A 428 32.58 -20.39 -16.81
CA SER A 428 31.46 -19.85 -16.01
C SER A 428 30.37 -20.87 -15.71
N LEU A 429 30.26 -21.90 -16.55
CA LEU A 429 29.22 -22.92 -16.49
C LEU A 429 29.67 -24.12 -15.66
N GLY A 430 28.75 -24.69 -14.89
CA GLY A 430 28.97 -25.92 -14.14
C GLY A 430 27.67 -26.68 -13.86
N PRO A 431 27.73 -27.83 -13.16
CA PRO A 431 26.53 -28.53 -12.73
C PRO A 431 25.79 -27.70 -11.66
N ALA A 432 24.46 -27.65 -11.75
CA ALA A 432 23.64 -26.95 -10.77
C ALA A 432 23.89 -27.43 -9.32
N ILE A 433 24.09 -26.50 -8.39
CA ILE A 433 24.44 -26.81 -6.99
C ILE A 433 23.24 -27.46 -6.28
N SER A 434 23.41 -28.71 -5.84
CA SER A 434 22.38 -29.49 -5.14
C SER A 434 22.57 -29.59 -3.61
N SER A 435 23.78 -29.30 -3.10
CA SER A 435 24.06 -29.18 -1.66
C SER A 435 25.14 -28.14 -1.38
N MET A 436 25.11 -27.56 -0.19
CA MET A 436 26.06 -26.55 0.29
C MET A 436 27.30 -27.12 0.99
N ASP A 437 27.32 -28.43 1.32
CA ASP A 437 28.40 -29.06 2.11
C ASP A 437 29.82 -28.87 1.52
N ASN A 438 29.89 -28.69 0.20
CA ASN A 438 31.14 -28.53 -0.56
C ASN A 438 31.51 -27.07 -0.86
N GLN A 439 30.71 -26.09 -0.42
CA GLN A 439 30.96 -24.66 -0.65
C GLN A 439 31.92 -24.09 0.41
N ILE A 440 33.18 -24.56 0.35
CA ILE A 440 34.21 -24.32 1.38
C ILE A 440 35.34 -23.38 0.93
N GLN A 441 35.19 -22.71 -0.21
CA GLN A 441 36.25 -21.84 -0.76
C GLN A 441 36.45 -20.56 0.05
N PHE A 442 35.38 -20.02 0.63
CA PHE A 442 35.37 -18.75 1.37
C PHE A 442 34.97 -18.93 2.85
N CYS A 443 35.13 -20.13 3.41
CA CYS A 443 34.86 -20.47 4.80
C CYS A 443 35.42 -21.85 5.16
N SER A 444 35.94 -22.02 6.39
CA SER A 444 36.27 -23.34 6.95
C SER A 444 35.15 -24.37 6.77
N GLY A 445 35.48 -25.49 6.12
CA GLY A 445 34.54 -26.60 5.90
C GLY A 445 34.09 -27.33 7.16
N HIS A 446 34.74 -27.10 8.32
CA HIS A 446 34.20 -27.52 9.62
C HIS A 446 32.94 -26.71 9.96
N LEU A 447 33.07 -25.39 9.97
CA LEU A 447 32.01 -24.45 10.35
C LEU A 447 30.76 -24.58 9.46
N VAL A 448 30.94 -24.75 8.14
CA VAL A 448 29.82 -24.95 7.20
C VAL A 448 29.00 -26.20 7.56
N ARG A 449 29.66 -27.33 7.90
CA ARG A 449 28.96 -28.57 8.26
C ARG A 449 28.27 -28.48 9.61
N GLU A 450 28.88 -27.81 10.59
CA GLU A 450 28.25 -27.57 11.90
C GLU A 450 26.99 -26.73 11.75
N MET A 451 27.06 -25.62 11.00
CA MET A 451 25.91 -24.76 10.70
C MET A 451 24.77 -25.55 10.02
N LEU A 452 25.09 -26.32 8.99
CA LEU A 452 24.10 -27.13 8.27
C LEU A 452 23.49 -28.21 9.19
N THR A 453 24.29 -28.84 10.05
CA THR A 453 23.81 -29.82 11.04
C THR A 453 22.86 -29.20 12.06
N TYR A 454 23.10 -27.95 12.47
CA TYR A 454 22.18 -27.19 13.31
C TYR A 454 20.91 -26.75 12.58
N LYS A 455 21.00 -26.28 11.32
CA LYS A 455 19.83 -25.93 10.48
C LYS A 455 18.92 -27.16 10.27
N ASN A 456 19.49 -28.29 9.86
CA ASN A 456 18.76 -29.53 9.56
C ASN A 456 17.97 -30.10 10.76
N GLN A 457 18.39 -29.84 11.99
CA GLN A 457 17.64 -30.26 13.19
C GLN A 457 16.31 -29.49 13.35
N LEU A 458 16.24 -28.25 12.86
CA LEU A 458 15.04 -27.43 12.93
C LEU A 458 13.99 -27.82 11.87
N ASP A 459 14.38 -28.48 10.78
CA ASP A 459 13.46 -28.98 9.73
C ASP A 459 12.44 -30.00 10.26
N HIS A 460 12.70 -30.60 11.43
CA HIS A 460 11.82 -31.54 12.11
C HIS A 460 10.94 -30.88 13.20
N VAL A 461 11.06 -29.57 13.41
CA VAL A 461 10.32 -28.81 14.43
C VAL A 461 9.21 -27.98 13.77
N GLU A 462 8.05 -27.87 14.41
CA GLU A 462 6.95 -27.05 13.89
C GLU A 462 7.35 -25.56 13.84
N LYS A 463 7.13 -24.90 12.69
CA LYS A 463 7.45 -23.47 12.46
C LYS A 463 6.87 -22.54 13.54
N ARG A 464 5.72 -22.91 14.12
CA ARG A 464 5.10 -22.19 15.23
C ARG A 464 6.00 -22.20 16.48
N THR A 465 6.43 -23.37 16.92
CA THR A 465 7.33 -23.55 18.07
C THR A 465 8.65 -22.82 17.85
N VAL A 466 9.23 -22.91 16.64
CA VAL A 466 10.43 -22.13 16.27
C VAL A 466 10.20 -20.63 16.42
N THR A 467 9.03 -20.13 16.04
CA THR A 467 8.67 -18.70 16.18
C THR A 467 8.50 -18.29 17.64
N GLU A 468 7.77 -19.06 18.44
CA GLU A 468 7.58 -18.82 19.88
C GLU A 468 8.93 -18.88 20.65
N CYS A 469 9.84 -19.76 20.25
CA CYS A 469 11.19 -19.84 20.83
C CYS A 469 12.09 -18.68 20.39
N HIS A 470 11.96 -18.16 19.17
CA HIS A 470 12.63 -16.91 18.77
C HIS A 470 12.18 -15.72 19.63
N GLU A 471 10.88 -15.59 19.93
CA GLU A 471 10.39 -14.49 20.77
C GLU A 471 10.94 -14.52 22.19
N ARG A 472 11.24 -15.72 22.73
CA ARG A 472 11.83 -15.93 24.05
C ARG A 472 13.36 -15.82 24.10
N SER A 473 14.07 -16.22 23.04
CA SER A 473 15.53 -16.39 23.03
C SER A 473 16.32 -15.21 22.45
N ASN A 474 15.71 -14.41 21.56
CA ASN A 474 16.37 -13.29 20.90
C ASN A 474 16.35 -12.04 21.80
N PRO A 475 17.51 -11.48 22.21
CA PRO A 475 17.57 -10.24 23.02
C PRO A 475 16.92 -9.03 22.35
N TYR A 476 16.86 -9.00 21.02
CA TYR A 476 16.42 -7.83 20.25
C TYR A 476 14.93 -7.89 19.83
N GLU A 477 14.19 -8.97 20.13
CA GLU A 477 12.87 -9.18 19.52
C GLU A 477 11.82 -8.13 19.94
N LEU A 478 11.88 -7.58 21.18
CA LEU A 478 10.90 -6.57 21.65
C LEU A 478 10.93 -5.24 20.88
N ILE A 479 11.94 -5.02 20.05
CA ILE A 479 12.00 -3.90 19.09
C ILE A 479 10.84 -4.01 18.07
N LYS A 480 10.52 -5.23 17.64
CA LYS A 480 9.50 -5.57 16.64
C LYS A 480 9.52 -4.58 15.45
N LYS A 481 8.44 -3.82 15.23
CA LYS A 481 8.25 -2.89 14.10
C LYS A 481 8.35 -1.40 14.48
N GLY A 482 8.60 -1.09 15.76
CA GLY A 482 8.52 0.29 16.26
C GLY A 482 7.22 0.99 15.85
N ILE A 483 7.35 2.22 15.36
CA ILE A 483 6.24 3.04 14.82
C ILE A 483 5.82 2.68 13.39
N PHE A 484 6.48 1.72 12.73
CA PHE A 484 6.41 1.53 11.28
C PHE A 484 5.52 0.35 10.82
N LEU A 485 5.38 0.23 9.50
CA LEU A 485 4.66 -0.81 8.79
C LEU A 485 5.13 -2.22 9.18
N ASN A 486 6.43 -2.46 9.11
CA ASN A 486 7.06 -3.75 9.30
C ASN A 486 8.39 -3.64 10.07
N ARG A 487 9.06 -4.77 10.34
CA ARG A 487 10.38 -4.78 11.00
C ARG A 487 11.52 -4.28 10.10
N ALA A 488 11.36 -4.28 8.78
CA ALA A 488 12.41 -3.85 7.85
C ALA A 488 12.73 -2.35 8.04
N ALA A 489 11.72 -1.51 8.28
CA ALA A 489 11.93 -0.10 8.65
C ALA A 489 12.91 0.06 9.84
N MET A 490 12.79 -0.78 10.87
CA MET A 490 13.70 -0.77 12.02
C MET A 490 15.10 -1.29 11.69
N LYS A 491 15.26 -2.17 10.68
CA LYS A 491 16.58 -2.59 10.19
C LYS A 491 17.30 -1.44 9.50
N LEU A 492 16.60 -0.70 8.65
CA LEU A 492 17.17 0.48 8.02
C LEU A 492 17.45 1.59 9.04
N ALA A 493 16.58 1.80 10.03
CA ALA A 493 16.82 2.73 11.13
C ALA A 493 18.10 2.41 11.92
N ASN A 494 18.36 1.11 12.16
CA ASN A 494 19.59 0.66 12.79
C ASN A 494 20.81 0.91 11.89
N MET A 495 20.80 0.39 10.66
CA MET A 495 21.93 0.53 9.73
C MET A 495 22.26 2.00 9.40
N ASP A 496 21.25 2.84 9.23
CA ASP A 496 21.43 4.28 9.02
C ASP A 496 22.04 4.97 10.25
N ALA A 497 21.68 4.57 11.47
CA ALA A 497 22.30 5.12 12.68
C ALA A 497 23.75 4.62 12.89
N VAL A 498 24.00 3.34 12.63
CA VAL A 498 25.32 2.69 12.72
C VAL A 498 26.29 3.27 11.68
N LEU A 499 25.81 3.58 10.48
CA LEU A 499 26.59 4.20 9.40
C LEU A 499 26.49 5.75 9.42
N HIS A 500 26.30 6.35 10.60
CA HIS A 500 26.32 7.81 10.83
C HIS A 500 25.39 8.66 9.91
N GLY A 501 24.28 8.08 9.46
CA GLY A 501 23.31 8.69 8.57
C GLY A 501 23.67 8.59 7.09
N LEU A 502 24.48 7.60 6.68
CA LEU A 502 24.90 7.36 5.29
C LEU A 502 23.76 7.45 4.27
N PHE A 503 22.55 7.02 4.64
CA PHE A 503 21.39 7.12 3.77
C PHE A 503 20.65 8.44 4.00
N THR A 504 20.28 8.78 5.24
CA THR A 504 19.41 9.96 5.45
C THR A 504 20.11 11.32 5.35
N ASN A 505 21.44 11.36 5.33
CA ASN A 505 22.27 12.54 5.11
C ASN A 505 23.05 12.53 3.78
N ALA A 506 22.77 11.60 2.84
CA ALA A 506 23.44 11.53 1.52
C ALA A 506 23.28 12.78 0.63
N GLU A 507 22.42 13.72 1.03
CA GLU A 507 22.16 15.00 0.36
C GLU A 507 21.73 16.01 1.43
N ASN A 508 22.02 17.30 1.22
CA ASN A 508 21.77 18.35 2.20
C ASN A 508 20.30 18.37 2.66
N LYS A 509 20.04 18.78 3.90
CA LYS A 509 18.67 18.76 4.47
C LYS A 509 17.70 19.73 3.78
N GLU A 510 18.21 20.71 3.04
CA GLU A 510 17.42 21.69 2.30
C GLU A 510 17.00 21.23 0.88
N SER A 511 17.68 20.22 0.34
CA SER A 511 17.49 19.64 -0.98
C SER A 511 16.66 18.34 -0.92
N ILE A 512 16.06 17.95 -2.05
CA ILE A 512 15.20 16.77 -2.14
C ILE A 512 16.06 15.52 -2.27
N LEU A 513 16.02 14.64 -1.27
CA LEU A 513 16.64 13.32 -1.34
C LEU A 513 15.83 12.38 -2.24
N TYR A 514 16.26 12.24 -3.50
CA TYR A 514 15.78 11.18 -4.40
C TYR A 514 16.31 9.80 -3.97
N PHE A 515 15.42 8.83 -3.76
CA PHE A 515 15.77 7.44 -3.43
C PHE A 515 14.92 6.43 -4.23
N ALA A 516 15.39 5.19 -4.35
CA ALA A 516 14.64 4.07 -4.92
C ALA A 516 14.55 2.91 -3.91
N ASP A 517 13.44 2.17 -3.92
CA ASP A 517 13.18 1.03 -3.03
C ASP A 517 12.64 -0.14 -3.87
N VAL A 518 13.45 -1.20 -4.04
CA VAL A 518 13.17 -2.30 -5.00
C VAL A 518 13.04 -3.65 -4.30
N CYS A 519 12.18 -4.51 -4.82
CA CYS A 519 11.76 -5.77 -4.17
C CYS A 519 11.25 -5.56 -2.74
N ALA A 520 10.66 -4.39 -2.46
CA ALA A 520 10.53 -3.84 -1.11
C ALA A 520 9.12 -3.85 -0.51
N GLY A 521 8.14 -4.52 -1.15
CA GLY A 521 6.79 -4.61 -0.60
C GLY A 521 6.78 -5.25 0.80
N PRO A 522 6.08 -4.67 1.79
CA PRO A 522 5.04 -3.65 1.64
C PRO A 522 5.51 -2.18 1.72
N GLY A 523 6.82 -1.90 1.85
CA GLY A 523 7.39 -0.54 1.76
C GLY A 523 8.03 0.03 3.04
N GLY A 524 8.50 -0.80 3.96
CA GLY A 524 9.02 -0.34 5.25
C GLY A 524 10.31 0.49 5.18
N PHE A 525 11.22 0.18 4.26
CA PHE A 525 12.43 0.98 4.02
C PHE A 525 12.07 2.39 3.54
N SER A 526 11.18 2.48 2.54
CA SER A 526 10.59 3.76 2.10
C SER A 526 9.98 4.55 3.25
N GLU A 527 9.14 3.93 4.10
CA GLU A 527 8.51 4.61 5.22
C GLU A 527 9.53 5.19 6.21
N TYR A 528 10.64 4.50 6.49
CA TYR A 528 11.71 5.04 7.35
C TYR A 528 12.39 6.27 6.76
N ILE A 529 12.81 6.23 5.48
CA ILE A 529 13.48 7.37 4.82
C ILE A 529 12.55 8.59 4.79
N LEU A 530 11.29 8.35 4.41
CA LEU A 530 10.22 9.33 4.36
C LEU A 530 9.93 9.94 5.74
N TRP A 531 9.88 9.12 6.80
CA TRP A 531 9.79 9.60 8.17
C TRP A 531 11.02 10.44 8.55
N ARG A 532 12.25 9.92 8.43
CA ARG A 532 13.44 10.60 8.94
C ARG A 532 13.70 11.94 8.25
N ARG A 533 13.65 11.99 6.92
CA ARG A 533 13.91 13.23 6.15
C ARG A 533 12.86 14.30 6.40
N CYS A 534 11.59 13.91 6.57
CA CYS A 534 10.51 14.87 6.68
C CYS A 534 10.14 15.26 8.13
N ASN A 535 10.74 14.61 9.15
CA ASN A 535 10.54 14.89 10.58
C ASN A 535 11.65 15.68 11.29
N ALA A 536 12.77 15.98 10.63
CA ALA A 536 14.07 16.19 11.28
C ALA A 536 14.15 17.33 12.34
N VAL A 537 13.10 18.14 12.49
CA VAL A 537 12.97 19.25 13.47
C VAL A 537 12.73 18.77 14.92
N SER A 538 12.36 17.51 15.17
CA SER A 538 12.06 17.02 16.54
C SER A 538 13.23 16.42 17.32
N LEU A 539 14.46 16.38 16.78
CA LEU A 539 15.59 15.60 17.33
C LEU A 539 16.95 16.33 17.28
N GLY A 540 16.98 17.64 17.03
CA GLY A 540 18.20 18.37 16.64
C GLY A 540 18.63 19.55 17.52
N SER A 541 17.95 19.83 18.64
CA SER A 541 18.18 21.05 19.45
C SER A 541 18.82 20.81 20.82
N GLU A 542 19.49 19.67 21.03
CA GLU A 542 20.19 19.32 22.28
C GLU A 542 21.62 18.79 22.03
N SER A 543 22.30 19.29 21.00
CA SER A 543 23.71 18.98 20.75
C SER A 543 24.46 20.21 20.24
N ASN A 544 24.87 21.05 21.19
CA ASN A 544 25.93 22.07 21.08
C ASN A 544 26.16 22.72 22.46
N LEU A 545 26.57 21.92 23.44
CA LEU A 545 27.28 22.37 24.64
C LEU A 545 28.43 21.39 24.84
N GLU A 546 29.63 21.80 24.46
CA GLU A 546 30.86 21.05 24.75
C GLU A 546 31.28 21.27 26.20
N ASP A 547 31.99 20.29 26.75
CA ASP A 547 32.33 20.23 28.17
C ASP A 547 33.26 21.37 28.62
N HIS A 548 32.86 22.06 29.70
CA HIS A 548 33.79 22.73 30.59
C HIS A 548 33.39 22.47 32.05
N GLU A 549 34.24 21.73 32.75
CA GLU A 549 34.17 21.51 34.19
C GLU A 549 34.52 22.81 34.94
N ASP A 550 33.65 23.26 35.85
CA ASP A 550 33.97 23.59 37.25
C ASP A 550 32.86 24.43 37.93
N GLY A 551 32.71 24.24 39.25
CA GLY A 551 32.40 25.35 40.15
C GLY A 551 30.93 25.76 40.43
N ASP A 552 30.47 25.33 41.60
CA ASP A 552 29.65 26.11 42.55
C ASP A 552 28.14 26.35 42.37
N ILE A 553 27.51 26.41 43.56
CA ILE A 553 26.07 26.48 43.81
C ILE A 553 25.66 27.95 44.05
N ALA A 554 24.76 28.51 43.23
CA ALA A 554 23.92 29.62 43.64
C ALA A 554 22.63 29.72 42.81
N ASN A 555 21.51 30.02 43.49
CA ASN A 555 20.23 30.34 42.84
C ASN A 555 20.36 31.58 41.94
N HIS A 556 19.64 31.64 40.81
CA HIS A 556 18.81 32.79 40.46
C HIS A 556 17.81 32.51 39.31
N SER A 557 16.63 33.13 39.46
CA SER A 557 15.61 33.47 38.43
C SER A 557 14.99 32.37 37.54
N GLU A 558 13.69 32.22 37.75
CA GLU A 558 12.66 31.68 36.85
C GLU A 558 12.94 31.90 35.35
N ALA A 559 12.92 30.81 34.58
CA ALA A 559 12.91 30.87 33.12
C ALA A 559 11.62 31.54 32.62
N SER A 560 11.78 32.57 31.78
CA SER A 560 10.68 33.29 31.14
C SER A 560 9.80 32.35 30.32
N LYS A 561 8.48 32.43 30.54
CA LYS A 561 7.46 31.58 29.88
C LYS A 561 7.09 32.00 28.46
N ASP A 562 7.77 33.00 27.92
CA ASP A 562 7.38 33.72 26.70
C ASP A 562 8.45 33.60 25.61
N ASP A 563 8.56 32.41 25.02
CA ASP A 563 9.18 32.24 23.69
C ASP A 563 8.25 31.40 22.77
N PRO A 564 7.12 32.00 22.32
CA PRO A 564 6.14 31.29 21.51
C PRO A 564 6.56 31.20 20.04
N CYS A 565 6.50 29.98 19.49
CA CYS A 565 6.42 29.72 18.05
C CYS A 565 7.66 30.07 17.18
N ILE A 566 8.84 29.49 17.47
CA ILE A 566 9.73 29.11 16.37
C ILE A 566 9.03 28.00 15.57
N LEU A 567 8.36 28.42 14.49
CA LEU A 567 7.47 27.60 13.67
C LEU A 567 8.18 26.37 13.10
N ARG A 568 7.73 25.18 13.48
CA ARG A 568 8.18 23.90 12.90
C ARG A 568 7.65 23.74 11.48
N VAL A 569 8.35 24.31 10.51
CA VAL A 569 8.02 24.20 9.08
C VAL A 569 8.26 22.76 8.58
N PRO A 570 7.31 22.13 7.85
CA PRO A 570 7.49 20.76 7.36
C PRO A 570 8.58 20.68 6.28
N GLN A 571 9.56 19.81 6.48
CA GLN A 571 10.68 19.63 5.55
C GLN A 571 10.31 18.60 4.47
N LEU A 572 9.80 19.05 3.33
CA LEU A 572 9.48 18.20 2.18
C LEU A 572 10.75 17.85 1.38
N ALA A 573 11.63 17.04 2.01
CA ALA A 573 13.02 16.87 1.64
C ALA A 573 13.38 15.44 1.16
N ALA A 574 12.39 14.68 0.66
CA ALA A 574 12.58 13.34 0.09
C ALA A 574 11.58 13.02 -1.03
N LYS A 575 11.97 12.16 -1.97
CA LYS A 575 11.12 11.65 -3.06
C LYS A 575 11.55 10.24 -3.46
N GLY A 576 10.62 9.29 -3.43
CA GLY A 576 10.91 7.87 -3.58
C GLY A 576 10.26 7.22 -4.79
N PHE A 577 10.95 6.23 -5.38
CA PHE A 577 10.45 5.40 -6.48
C PHE A 577 10.47 3.92 -6.08
N GLY A 578 9.35 3.22 -6.26
CA GLY A 578 9.20 1.82 -5.87
C GLY A 578 9.14 0.87 -7.07
N LEU A 579 9.74 -0.31 -6.96
CA LEU A 579 9.53 -1.44 -7.89
C LEU A 579 9.41 -2.76 -7.10
N THR A 580 8.24 -3.38 -7.10
CA THR A 580 7.99 -4.67 -6.41
C THR A 580 6.97 -5.51 -7.16
N LEU A 581 6.96 -6.82 -6.94
CA LEU A 581 5.97 -7.73 -7.48
C LEU A 581 4.56 -7.39 -6.97
N LYS A 582 3.56 -7.39 -7.87
CA LYS A 582 2.16 -7.25 -7.47
C LYS A 582 1.62 -8.48 -6.76
N GLY A 583 0.58 -8.27 -5.95
CA GLY A 583 -0.11 -9.30 -5.17
C GLY A 583 0.15 -9.13 -3.68
N ASP A 584 0.39 -10.24 -2.97
CA ASP A 584 0.56 -10.23 -1.51
C ASP A 584 1.81 -9.44 -1.04
N CYS A 585 2.81 -9.34 -1.93
CA CYS A 585 4.08 -8.62 -1.76
C CYS A 585 4.09 -7.21 -2.40
N ASP A 586 2.91 -6.61 -2.63
CA ASP A 586 2.80 -5.25 -3.18
C ASP A 586 3.00 -4.16 -2.09
N PHE A 587 3.32 -2.94 -2.51
CA PHE A 587 3.43 -1.77 -1.65
C PHE A 587 2.08 -1.40 -1.02
N ARG A 588 2.08 -1.16 0.29
CA ARG A 588 0.90 -0.72 1.04
C ARG A 588 1.04 0.75 1.43
N THR A 589 1.08 1.62 0.43
CA THR A 589 1.32 3.07 0.64
C THR A 589 0.25 3.74 1.51
N MET A 590 -0.95 3.17 1.60
CA MET A 590 -2.00 3.66 2.50
C MET A 590 -1.74 3.29 3.98
N ASP A 591 -0.90 2.28 4.24
CA ASP A 591 -0.52 1.86 5.59
C ASP A 591 0.72 2.63 6.11
N PHE A 592 1.28 3.54 5.29
CA PHE A 592 2.40 4.42 5.68
C PHE A 592 1.88 5.46 6.66
N LEU A 593 2.12 5.22 7.95
CA LEU A 593 1.64 6.07 9.03
C LEU A 593 2.74 6.99 9.58
N ALA A 594 4.00 6.79 9.19
CA ALA A 594 5.14 7.59 9.68
C ALA A 594 5.74 8.56 8.64
N GLY A 595 5.41 8.47 7.35
CA GLY A 595 6.03 9.30 6.31
C GLY A 595 5.05 9.68 5.18
N PRO A 596 5.36 10.71 4.37
CA PRO A 596 4.40 11.23 3.39
C PRO A 596 4.22 10.29 2.21
N SER A 597 3.05 9.64 2.12
CA SER A 597 2.73 8.66 1.05
C SER A 597 2.77 9.27 -0.35
N GLU A 598 2.53 10.58 -0.45
CA GLU A 598 2.47 11.35 -1.70
C GLU A 598 3.86 11.49 -2.35
N ALA A 599 4.91 11.46 -1.53
CA ALA A 599 6.30 11.54 -1.94
C ALA A 599 6.85 10.22 -2.54
N PHE A 600 6.09 9.13 -2.46
CA PHE A 600 6.47 7.82 -3.02
C PHE A 600 5.67 7.49 -4.29
N LEU A 601 6.30 6.89 -5.30
CA LEU A 601 5.60 6.38 -6.48
C LEU A 601 5.98 4.92 -6.77
N PRO A 602 5.05 3.97 -6.54
CA PRO A 602 5.17 2.61 -7.07
C PRO A 602 5.10 2.58 -8.60
N HIS A 603 6.01 1.82 -9.21
CA HIS A 603 6.08 1.54 -10.65
C HIS A 603 6.18 0.03 -10.86
N TYR A 604 5.50 -0.49 -11.88
CA TYR A 604 5.39 -1.95 -12.12
C TYR A 604 5.88 -2.36 -13.52
N GLY A 605 6.66 -1.50 -14.17
CA GLY A 605 7.18 -1.75 -15.51
C GLY A 605 6.12 -1.69 -16.61
N LEU A 606 6.42 -2.27 -17.77
CA LEU A 606 5.53 -2.23 -18.96
C LEU A 606 4.47 -3.33 -18.91
N ASP A 607 4.84 -4.52 -18.45
CA ASP A 607 3.91 -5.66 -18.26
C ASP A 607 2.98 -5.42 -17.06
N GLY A 608 3.35 -4.51 -16.17
CA GLY A 608 2.55 -4.13 -15.00
C GLY A 608 2.57 -5.17 -13.89
N ASP A 609 3.56 -6.07 -13.85
CA ASP A 609 3.75 -7.09 -12.81
C ASP A 609 4.77 -6.69 -11.73
N GLY A 610 5.71 -5.80 -12.07
CA GLY A 610 6.79 -5.35 -11.18
C GLY A 610 7.95 -6.33 -11.02
N ASP A 611 8.10 -7.30 -11.93
CA ASP A 611 9.21 -8.26 -11.91
C ASP A 611 10.54 -7.57 -12.26
N ILE A 612 11.47 -7.53 -11.30
CA ILE A 612 12.81 -6.93 -11.46
C ILE A 612 13.70 -7.71 -12.43
N THR A 613 13.42 -8.99 -12.67
CA THR A 613 14.23 -9.85 -13.55
C THR A 613 13.98 -9.59 -15.03
N LYS A 614 12.94 -8.81 -15.38
CA LYS A 614 12.61 -8.43 -16.75
C LYS A 614 13.30 -7.13 -17.18
N TRP A 615 14.10 -7.20 -18.25
CA TRP A 615 14.74 -6.02 -18.85
C TRP A 615 13.74 -4.89 -19.17
N ALA A 616 12.54 -5.21 -19.67
CA ALA A 616 11.51 -4.23 -20.01
C ALA A 616 11.04 -3.40 -18.80
N ASN A 617 11.00 -4.03 -17.61
CA ASN A 617 10.61 -3.36 -16.37
C ASN A 617 11.75 -2.48 -15.85
N LEU A 618 12.99 -2.97 -15.87
CA LEU A 618 14.20 -2.20 -15.52
C LEU A 618 14.38 -0.96 -16.41
N SER A 619 14.27 -1.11 -17.74
CA SER A 619 14.36 0.00 -18.69
C SER A 619 13.26 1.06 -18.46
N SER A 620 12.04 0.61 -18.19
CA SER A 620 10.91 1.50 -17.88
C SER A 620 11.11 2.26 -16.56
N PHE A 621 11.62 1.59 -15.53
CA PHE A 621 11.95 2.20 -14.23
C PHE A 621 13.09 3.22 -14.33
N ALA A 622 14.16 2.88 -15.06
CA ALA A 622 15.26 3.81 -15.36
C ALA A 622 14.79 5.06 -16.09
N SER A 623 13.88 4.91 -17.06
CA SER A 623 13.29 6.03 -17.82
C SER A 623 12.38 6.91 -16.95
N LEU A 624 11.71 6.34 -15.95
CA LEU A 624 10.95 7.09 -14.94
C LEU A 624 11.87 7.92 -14.03
N ILE A 625 12.94 7.30 -13.50
CA ILE A 625 13.92 7.97 -12.63
C ILE A 625 14.65 9.08 -13.40
N GLY A 626 15.13 8.81 -14.62
CA GLY A 626 15.82 9.80 -15.44
C GLY A 626 14.97 11.05 -15.69
N ARG A 627 13.70 10.87 -16.10
CA ARG A 627 12.76 12.00 -16.27
C ARG A 627 12.44 12.74 -14.96
N SER A 628 12.48 12.05 -13.82
CA SER A 628 12.15 12.63 -12.51
C SER A 628 13.33 13.33 -11.82
N THR A 629 14.55 13.14 -12.33
CA THR A 629 15.81 13.63 -11.72
C THR A 629 16.67 14.45 -12.70
N GLY A 630 16.12 14.84 -13.86
CA GLY A 630 16.89 15.57 -14.88
C GLY A 630 18.04 14.76 -15.49
N GLY A 631 17.95 13.43 -15.47
CA GLY A 631 19.01 12.50 -15.88
C GLY A 631 20.07 12.23 -14.81
N LEU A 632 20.03 12.87 -13.64
CA LEU A 632 21.07 12.66 -12.63
C LEU A 632 21.04 11.29 -11.96
N GLY A 633 19.85 10.72 -11.73
CA GLY A 633 19.66 9.47 -10.98
C GLY A 633 19.32 9.68 -9.50
N VAL A 634 19.02 8.59 -8.79
CA VAL A 634 18.75 8.61 -7.34
C VAL A 634 20.05 8.66 -6.54
N HIS A 635 20.02 9.27 -5.35
CA HIS A 635 21.17 9.26 -4.43
C HIS A 635 21.38 7.89 -3.79
N ILE A 636 20.28 7.18 -3.52
CA ILE A 636 20.28 5.92 -2.79
C ILE A 636 19.34 4.94 -3.49
N LEU A 637 19.75 3.69 -3.58
CA LEU A 637 18.87 2.57 -3.90
C LEU A 637 18.91 1.54 -2.77
N LEU A 638 17.73 1.14 -2.31
CA LEU A 638 17.51 0.19 -1.22
C LEU A 638 16.83 -1.07 -1.80
N ALA A 639 17.18 -2.24 -1.28
CA ALA A 639 16.58 -3.50 -1.70
C ALA A 639 16.49 -4.55 -0.58
N ASP A 640 15.30 -5.14 -0.36
CA ASP A 640 15.03 -6.19 0.65
C ASP A 640 14.56 -7.50 -0.02
N GLY A 641 15.09 -7.81 -1.20
CA GLY A 641 14.64 -8.94 -2.02
C GLY A 641 14.78 -10.30 -1.34
N GLY A 642 13.67 -11.03 -1.28
CA GLY A 642 13.60 -12.40 -0.81
C GLY A 642 12.24 -13.03 -1.13
N PHE A 643 12.19 -14.36 -1.14
CA PHE A 643 10.98 -15.14 -1.37
C PHE A 643 10.96 -16.38 -0.47
N ASP A 644 9.84 -17.08 -0.42
CA ASP A 644 9.70 -18.28 0.40
C ASP A 644 10.49 -19.46 -0.20
N VAL A 645 11.40 -20.01 0.60
CA VAL A 645 12.27 -21.15 0.27
C VAL A 645 11.95 -22.39 1.13
N SER A 646 10.75 -22.44 1.71
CA SER A 646 10.27 -23.49 2.61
C SER A 646 10.62 -24.92 2.17
N GLY A 647 11.33 -25.66 3.04
CA GLY A 647 11.80 -27.03 2.79
C GLY A 647 13.07 -27.13 1.92
N LYS A 648 13.74 -26.00 1.65
CA LYS A 648 15.04 -25.87 0.97
C LYS A 648 15.85 -24.69 1.53
N GLU A 649 15.72 -24.41 2.81
CA GLU A 649 16.31 -23.28 3.53
C GLU A 649 17.84 -23.20 3.33
N ASN A 650 18.53 -24.34 3.31
CA ASN A 650 19.98 -24.40 3.04
C ASN A 650 20.37 -23.96 1.61
N LEU A 651 19.47 -24.01 0.63
CA LEU A 651 19.73 -23.62 -0.77
C LEU A 651 19.28 -22.18 -1.06
N GLN A 652 19.00 -21.38 -0.03
CA GLN A 652 18.47 -20.02 -0.17
C GLN A 652 19.39 -19.10 -0.96
N GLU A 653 20.72 -19.19 -0.78
CA GLU A 653 21.71 -18.44 -1.59
C GLU A 653 21.58 -18.77 -3.09
N VAL A 654 21.67 -20.07 -3.43
CA VAL A 654 21.64 -20.57 -4.82
C VAL A 654 20.36 -20.17 -5.53
N GLN A 655 19.20 -20.22 -4.85
CA GLN A 655 17.92 -19.82 -5.41
C GLN A 655 17.81 -18.29 -5.55
N SER A 656 18.39 -17.52 -4.62
CA SER A 656 18.30 -16.04 -4.61
C SER A 656 19.26 -15.35 -5.59
N LYS A 657 20.27 -16.06 -6.11
CA LYS A 657 21.38 -15.50 -6.90
C LYS A 657 20.94 -14.60 -8.07
N ARG A 658 19.85 -14.95 -8.77
CA ARG A 658 19.32 -14.16 -9.89
C ARG A 658 18.74 -12.82 -9.41
N ILE A 659 18.09 -12.80 -8.24
CA ILE A 659 17.56 -11.58 -7.62
C ILE A 659 18.69 -10.71 -7.06
N TYR A 660 19.76 -11.30 -6.48
CA TYR A 660 20.95 -10.54 -6.09
C TYR A 660 21.53 -9.76 -7.27
N LEU A 661 21.75 -10.44 -8.40
CA LEU A 661 22.26 -9.83 -9.61
C LEU A 661 21.31 -8.76 -10.16
N CYS A 662 19.99 -8.99 -10.17
CA CYS A 662 19.02 -8.00 -10.66
C CYS A 662 18.90 -6.75 -9.76
N GLN A 663 19.05 -6.90 -8.43
CA GLN A 663 19.12 -5.76 -7.51
C GLN A 663 20.38 -4.92 -7.74
N CYS A 664 21.55 -5.57 -7.88
CA CYS A 664 22.82 -4.90 -8.20
C CYS A 664 22.77 -4.20 -9.57
N LEU A 665 22.21 -4.87 -10.58
CA LEU A 665 21.99 -4.29 -11.91
C LEU A 665 21.07 -3.06 -11.86
N CYS A 666 19.97 -3.11 -11.11
CA CYS A 666 19.07 -1.98 -10.93
C CYS A 666 19.78 -0.78 -10.27
N ALA A 667 20.66 -1.04 -9.28
CA ALA A 667 21.51 -0.03 -8.67
C ALA A 667 22.38 0.68 -9.71
N LEU A 668 23.19 -0.07 -10.47
CA LEU A 668 24.10 0.48 -11.49
C LEU A 668 23.36 1.28 -12.59
N ILE A 669 22.16 0.85 -12.98
CA ILE A 669 21.34 1.53 -13.99
C ILE A 669 20.79 2.87 -13.49
N THR A 670 20.44 3.00 -12.19
CA THR A 670 19.58 4.09 -11.68
C THR A 670 20.25 5.06 -10.71
N LEU A 671 21.36 4.66 -10.08
CA LEU A 671 22.13 5.52 -9.18
C LEU A 671 22.85 6.64 -9.94
N ARG A 672 23.05 7.76 -9.24
CA ARG A 672 23.97 8.81 -9.65
C ARG A 672 25.42 8.48 -9.26
N PRO A 673 26.42 9.07 -9.93
CA PRO A 673 27.79 9.13 -9.39
C PRO A 673 27.77 9.75 -8.00
N GLY A 674 28.49 9.18 -7.03
CA GLY A 674 28.36 9.55 -5.61
C GLY A 674 27.31 8.76 -4.82
N GLY A 675 26.41 8.03 -5.48
CA GLY A 675 25.28 7.38 -4.83
C GLY A 675 25.63 6.14 -3.98
N HIS A 676 24.73 5.77 -3.07
CA HIS A 676 24.87 4.61 -2.18
C HIS A 676 23.87 3.50 -2.51
N PHE A 677 24.27 2.24 -2.32
CA PHE A 677 23.44 1.06 -2.54
C PHE A 677 23.35 0.22 -1.27
N LEU A 678 22.15 -0.26 -0.95
CA LEU A 678 21.89 -1.25 0.08
C LEU A 678 21.11 -2.41 -0.54
N THR A 679 21.60 -3.64 -0.42
CA THR A 679 20.81 -4.84 -0.75
C THR A 679 20.96 -5.91 0.32
N LYS A 680 19.86 -6.61 0.58
CA LYS A 680 19.89 -7.86 1.35
C LYS A 680 20.61 -8.99 0.61
N LEU A 681 21.34 -9.78 1.38
CA LEU A 681 21.94 -11.06 1.00
C LEU A 681 21.63 -12.12 2.08
N PHE A 682 21.91 -13.39 1.78
CA PHE A 682 21.82 -14.50 2.73
C PHE A 682 23.21 -15.09 2.97
N ASP A 683 23.40 -16.40 2.81
CA ASP A 683 24.72 -17.01 2.77
C ASP A 683 25.50 -16.50 1.53
N VAL A 684 26.83 -16.41 1.64
CA VAL A 684 27.75 -15.94 0.60
C VAL A 684 28.92 -16.92 0.52
N LEU A 685 28.59 -18.18 0.24
CA LEU A 685 29.54 -19.30 0.20
C LEU A 685 29.91 -19.72 -1.24
N THR A 686 29.10 -19.33 -2.22
CA THR A 686 29.33 -19.68 -3.63
C THR A 686 30.20 -18.67 -4.37
N GLU A 687 30.95 -19.15 -5.37
CA GLU A 687 31.74 -18.31 -6.28
C GLU A 687 30.89 -17.26 -7.02
N PHE A 688 29.60 -17.51 -7.25
CA PHE A 688 28.69 -16.55 -7.87
C PHE A 688 28.47 -15.34 -6.98
N SER A 689 28.12 -15.55 -5.70
CA SER A 689 27.86 -14.47 -4.74
C SER A 689 29.14 -13.71 -4.40
N ALA A 690 30.27 -14.42 -4.22
CA ALA A 690 31.58 -13.80 -4.03
C ALA A 690 31.98 -12.95 -5.25
N GLY A 691 31.86 -13.50 -6.46
CA GLY A 691 32.14 -12.76 -7.70
C GLY A 691 31.24 -11.53 -7.89
N LEU A 692 29.98 -11.58 -7.45
CA LEU A 692 29.06 -10.44 -7.52
C LEU A 692 29.50 -9.29 -6.59
N ILE A 693 29.85 -9.60 -5.34
CA ILE A 693 30.35 -8.60 -4.37
C ILE A 693 31.68 -8.02 -4.84
N PHE A 694 32.61 -8.87 -5.29
CA PHE A 694 33.91 -8.45 -5.82
C PHE A 694 33.76 -7.44 -6.98
N LEU A 695 32.91 -7.75 -7.96
CA LEU A 695 32.65 -6.88 -9.11
C LEU A 695 31.96 -5.56 -8.72
N MET A 696 31.11 -5.56 -7.69
CA MET A 696 30.53 -4.32 -7.16
C MET A 696 31.60 -3.45 -6.49
N GLY A 697 32.56 -4.02 -5.76
CA GLY A 697 33.68 -3.25 -5.18
C GLY A 697 34.67 -2.68 -6.19
N GLN A 698 34.61 -3.08 -7.48
CA GLN A 698 35.38 -2.42 -8.55
C GLN A 698 34.75 -1.11 -9.03
N VAL A 699 33.49 -0.83 -8.68
CA VAL A 699 32.73 0.37 -9.14
C VAL A 699 32.14 1.20 -8.00
N PHE A 700 32.45 0.87 -6.76
CA PHE A 700 32.12 1.67 -5.57
C PHE A 700 33.41 1.93 -4.77
N GLU A 701 33.43 3.02 -4.01
CA GLU A 701 34.61 3.42 -3.21
C GLU A 701 34.90 2.42 -2.08
N GLU A 702 33.85 1.97 -1.40
CA GLU A 702 33.91 1.08 -0.24
C GLU A 702 32.70 0.12 -0.29
N VAL A 703 32.94 -1.14 0.05
CA VAL A 703 31.89 -2.17 0.17
C VAL A 703 31.92 -2.75 1.58
N MET A 704 30.75 -2.84 2.20
CA MET A 704 30.58 -3.36 3.55
C MET A 704 29.58 -4.51 3.58
N ILE A 705 29.84 -5.51 4.41
CA ILE A 705 28.84 -6.49 4.83
C ILE A 705 28.41 -6.12 6.25
N VAL A 706 27.10 -5.97 6.47
CA VAL A 706 26.51 -5.58 7.75
C VAL A 706 25.52 -6.65 8.21
N LYS A 707 25.69 -7.18 9.42
CA LYS A 707 24.66 -7.96 10.12
C LYS A 707 24.12 -7.12 11.30
N PRO A 708 23.02 -6.38 11.10
CA PRO A 708 22.46 -5.54 12.15
C PRO A 708 21.74 -6.39 13.21
N VAL A 709 21.74 -5.95 14.48
CA VAL A 709 21.07 -6.65 15.61
C VAL A 709 19.55 -6.82 15.44
N THR A 710 18.95 -6.06 14.53
CA THR A 710 17.55 -6.15 14.10
C THR A 710 17.29 -7.25 13.06
N SER A 711 18.33 -7.87 12.52
CA SER A 711 18.28 -9.18 11.85
C SER A 711 18.32 -10.29 12.91
N ARG A 712 17.62 -11.40 12.70
CA ARG A 712 17.60 -12.48 13.72
C ARG A 712 18.98 -13.17 13.77
N PRO A 713 19.56 -13.45 14.94
CA PRO A 713 20.93 -13.94 15.02
C PRO A 713 21.11 -15.33 14.39
N ALA A 714 20.12 -16.22 14.51
CA ALA A 714 20.15 -17.57 13.93
C ALA A 714 19.90 -17.63 12.40
N ASN A 715 19.57 -16.51 11.75
CA ASN A 715 19.34 -16.49 10.29
C ASN A 715 20.61 -16.11 9.51
N SER A 716 20.64 -16.48 8.23
CA SER A 716 21.73 -16.09 7.32
C SER A 716 21.57 -14.69 6.73
N GLU A 717 20.56 -13.91 7.15
CA GLU A 717 20.29 -12.59 6.60
C GLU A 717 21.35 -11.57 7.05
N ARG A 718 21.99 -10.97 6.04
CA ARG A 718 22.96 -9.87 6.14
C ARG A 718 22.69 -8.86 5.02
N TYR A 719 23.34 -7.71 5.07
CA TYR A 719 23.18 -6.64 4.08
C TYR A 719 24.51 -6.28 3.45
N LEU A 720 24.53 -6.13 2.12
CA LEU A 720 25.61 -5.52 1.36
C LEU A 720 25.33 -4.02 1.25
N VAL A 721 26.30 -3.21 1.68
CA VAL A 721 26.28 -1.76 1.51
C VAL A 721 27.42 -1.39 0.56
N CYS A 722 27.11 -0.77 -0.58
CA CYS A 722 28.12 -0.21 -1.45
C CYS A 722 28.04 1.32 -1.38
N LYS A 723 29.14 1.97 -1.00
CA LYS A 723 29.22 3.40 -0.74
C LYS A 723 29.91 4.11 -1.90
N ASN A 724 29.32 5.22 -2.35
CA ASN A 724 29.86 6.12 -3.37
C ASN A 724 30.17 5.42 -4.71
N LEU A 725 29.16 5.39 -5.60
CA LEU A 725 29.30 4.87 -6.96
C LEU A 725 30.36 5.68 -7.74
N LEU A 726 31.44 5.01 -8.13
CA LEU A 726 32.51 5.54 -8.95
C LEU A 726 32.12 5.44 -10.43
N SER A 727 31.74 6.57 -11.03
CA SER A 727 31.38 6.67 -12.44
C SER A 727 32.06 7.88 -13.08
N PRO A 728 32.64 7.75 -14.29
CA PRO A 728 33.19 8.89 -15.03
C PRO A 728 32.11 9.75 -15.69
N ALA A 729 30.85 9.29 -15.73
CA ALA A 729 29.73 10.10 -16.18
C ALA A 729 29.30 11.10 -15.10
N SER A 730 28.73 12.25 -15.49
CA SER A 730 28.12 13.24 -14.59
C SER A 730 26.63 12.97 -14.28
N HIS A 731 26.11 11.82 -14.70
CA HIS A 731 24.70 11.47 -14.75
C HIS A 731 24.51 9.96 -14.53
N MET A 732 23.28 9.51 -14.33
CA MET A 732 22.98 8.07 -14.17
C MET A 732 23.38 7.29 -15.43
N ALA A 733 23.83 6.04 -15.27
CA ALA A 733 24.25 5.25 -16.40
C ALA A 733 23.08 4.95 -17.37
N GLY A 734 21.89 4.64 -16.86
CA GLY A 734 20.75 4.23 -17.69
C GLY A 734 20.83 2.78 -18.16
N CYS A 735 19.92 2.39 -19.04
CA CYS A 735 19.74 1.02 -19.52
C CYS A 735 20.02 0.92 -21.04
N LEU A 736 20.45 -0.24 -21.53
CA LEU A 736 20.64 -0.45 -22.97
C LEU A 736 19.34 -0.20 -23.76
N PRO A 737 19.41 0.32 -25.00
CA PRO A 737 18.24 0.37 -25.89
C PRO A 737 17.70 -1.04 -26.18
N ALA A 738 16.39 -1.15 -26.39
CA ALA A 738 15.71 -2.41 -26.66
C ALA A 738 16.39 -3.21 -27.79
N PRO A 739 16.66 -4.52 -27.62
CA PRO A 739 17.22 -5.35 -28.67
C PRO A 739 16.27 -5.35 -29.88
N ARG A 740 16.77 -4.91 -31.04
CA ARG A 740 16.02 -4.98 -32.30
C ARG A 740 15.73 -6.44 -32.61
N GLN A 741 14.45 -6.84 -32.55
CA GLN A 741 14.04 -8.15 -33.04
C GLN A 741 14.49 -8.29 -34.50
N LYS A 742 15.38 -9.26 -34.76
CA LYS A 742 15.73 -9.60 -36.14
C LYS A 742 14.45 -10.08 -36.83
N PRO A 743 14.09 -9.56 -38.01
CA PRO A 743 13.04 -10.19 -38.81
C PRO A 743 13.50 -11.61 -39.13
N THR A 744 12.72 -12.61 -38.72
CA THR A 744 13.03 -14.02 -38.99
C THR A 744 13.01 -14.26 -40.51
N SER A 745 13.96 -15.07 -40.94
CA SER A 745 14.41 -15.16 -42.34
C SER A 745 13.40 -15.81 -43.28
N GLU A 746 13.37 -15.26 -44.50
CA GLU A 746 13.33 -15.97 -45.78
C GLU A 746 12.64 -17.35 -45.82
N ILE A 747 11.43 -17.37 -46.40
CA ILE A 747 10.97 -18.49 -47.22
C ILE A 747 10.97 -18.00 -48.67
N SER A 748 11.63 -18.76 -49.54
CA SER A 748 11.94 -18.37 -50.91
C SER A 748 10.83 -18.71 -51.91
N SER A 749 10.74 -17.88 -52.97
CA SER A 749 10.05 -18.15 -54.25
C SER A 749 8.49 -18.13 -54.19
N THR A 750 7.74 -17.55 -55.13
CA THR A 750 8.02 -16.88 -56.42
C THR A 750 7.02 -15.73 -56.68
N ASN A 751 7.33 -14.82 -57.63
CA ASN A 751 6.43 -14.13 -58.59
C ASN A 751 5.00 -13.67 -58.17
N THR A 752 4.52 -12.44 -58.43
CA THR A 752 4.89 -11.37 -59.38
C THR A 752 4.47 -9.97 -58.89
N ASN A 753 5.05 -8.93 -59.52
CA ASN A 753 4.63 -7.51 -59.44
C ASN A 753 3.13 -7.24 -59.33
N PHE A 754 2.72 -6.36 -58.40
CA PHE A 754 1.73 -5.32 -58.70
C PHE A 754 1.88 -4.11 -57.76
N LYS A 755 2.30 -2.95 -58.30
CA LYS A 755 2.17 -1.65 -57.62
C LYS A 755 0.75 -1.14 -57.86
N GLN A 756 -0.01 -0.80 -56.82
CA GLN A 756 -1.00 0.28 -56.93
C GLN A 756 -1.42 0.90 -55.59
N LYS A 757 -1.77 2.19 -55.67
CA LYS A 757 -2.18 3.06 -54.57
C LYS A 757 -3.52 2.62 -53.96
N TRP A 758 -3.70 2.83 -52.66
CA TRP A 758 -5.04 3.16 -52.14
C TRP A 758 -5.07 4.41 -51.25
N LYS A 759 -6.12 5.21 -51.46
CA LYS A 759 -6.44 6.45 -50.76
C LYS A 759 -7.30 6.14 -49.53
N ARG A 760 -7.25 7.00 -48.51
CA ARG A 760 -8.35 7.15 -47.53
C ARG A 760 -9.60 7.71 -48.25
N PRO A 761 -10.84 7.33 -47.86
CA PRO A 761 -11.51 8.04 -46.77
C PRO A 761 -12.52 7.20 -45.93
N GLY A 762 -13.06 7.78 -44.85
CA GLY A 762 -14.27 7.27 -44.17
C GLY A 762 -14.19 7.26 -42.63
N GLN A 763 -14.92 8.14 -41.95
CA GLN A 763 -14.97 8.22 -40.48
C GLN A 763 -16.19 7.47 -39.91
N GLY A 764 -16.00 6.81 -38.76
CA GLY A 764 -17.03 6.31 -37.84
C GLY A 764 -16.43 6.17 -36.43
N ARG A 765 -17.13 6.60 -35.37
CA ARG A 765 -16.56 6.87 -34.03
C ARG A 765 -16.83 5.75 -32.99
N ASN A 766 -15.77 5.29 -32.30
CA ASN A 766 -15.63 4.88 -30.87
C ASN A 766 -16.66 3.93 -30.17
N PRO A 767 -16.38 3.38 -28.96
CA PRO A 767 -15.12 2.94 -28.28
C PRO A 767 -15.16 1.42 -27.94
N GLY A 768 -14.22 0.76 -27.22
CA GLY A 768 -12.89 1.13 -26.70
C GLY A 768 -12.68 0.81 -25.20
N SER A 769 -11.85 -0.20 -24.84
CA SER A 769 -11.44 -0.55 -23.46
C SER A 769 -10.05 0.01 -23.11
N GLY A 770 -9.98 0.86 -22.07
CA GLY A 770 -8.85 1.76 -21.85
C GLY A 770 -7.78 1.28 -20.87
N ALA A 771 -6.86 0.42 -21.33
CA ALA A 771 -5.53 0.27 -20.74
C ALA A 771 -4.46 0.72 -21.76
N HIS A 772 -4.51 2.01 -22.12
CA HIS A 772 -3.52 2.62 -23.02
C HIS A 772 -2.68 3.63 -22.25
N THR A 773 -1.46 3.21 -21.90
CA THR A 773 -0.32 4.13 -21.85
C THR A 773 -0.15 4.72 -23.25
N VAL A 774 -0.27 6.04 -23.36
CA VAL A 774 0.07 6.72 -24.62
C VAL A 774 1.59 6.73 -24.72
N PRO A 775 2.21 6.14 -25.75
CA PRO A 775 3.64 6.28 -25.96
C PRO A 775 3.92 7.75 -26.27
N VAL A 776 4.58 8.45 -25.35
CA VAL A 776 5.00 9.83 -25.54
C VAL A 776 6.25 9.80 -26.41
N ALA A 777 6.32 10.66 -27.43
CA ALA A 777 7.37 10.61 -28.45
C ALA A 777 8.80 10.91 -27.97
N ASP A 778 8.98 11.11 -26.66
CA ASP A 778 10.21 11.57 -25.99
C ASP A 778 10.98 10.44 -25.26
N ASP A 779 10.49 9.19 -25.31
CA ASP A 779 11.17 8.00 -24.74
C ASP A 779 12.50 7.61 -25.47
N LYS A 780 13.05 8.52 -26.30
CA LYS A 780 14.33 8.37 -27.00
C LYS A 780 15.51 9.12 -26.36
N GLU A 781 15.26 9.91 -25.32
CA GLU A 781 16.27 10.80 -24.73
C GLU A 781 16.68 10.38 -23.30
N TYR A 782 15.80 9.70 -22.56
CA TYR A 782 16.02 9.35 -21.15
C TYR A 782 16.23 7.85 -20.94
N GLY A 783 17.09 7.49 -19.98
CA GLY A 783 17.28 6.10 -19.57
C GLY A 783 18.06 5.21 -20.54
N LEU A 784 18.78 5.82 -21.50
CA LEU A 784 19.63 5.12 -22.48
C LEU A 784 21.10 5.11 -22.04
N LEU A 785 21.73 3.94 -22.06
CA LEU A 785 23.10 3.73 -21.64
C LEU A 785 24.12 4.24 -22.67
N ASP A 786 24.80 5.33 -22.35
CA ASP A 786 25.96 5.82 -23.09
C ASP A 786 27.24 5.12 -22.62
N LEU A 787 27.73 4.22 -23.46
CA LEU A 787 28.80 3.28 -23.13
C LEU A 787 30.20 3.89 -23.30
N GLU A 788 30.32 5.02 -23.97
CA GLU A 788 31.57 5.77 -24.09
C GLU A 788 31.79 6.66 -22.86
N LYS A 789 30.69 7.15 -22.25
CA LYS A 789 30.74 8.00 -21.04
C LYS A 789 30.71 7.26 -19.72
N THR A 790 30.23 6.01 -19.66
CA THR A 790 30.01 5.27 -18.40
C THR A 790 31.13 4.28 -18.02
N GLY A 791 32.15 4.11 -18.86
CA GLY A 791 33.39 3.38 -18.51
C GLY A 791 33.15 1.97 -17.95
N ALA A 792 33.75 1.69 -16.78
CA ALA A 792 33.62 0.42 -16.08
C ALA A 792 32.16 0.04 -15.74
N VAL A 793 31.35 1.01 -15.29
CA VAL A 793 29.94 0.81 -14.92
C VAL A 793 29.13 0.32 -16.13
N GLY A 794 29.34 0.92 -17.30
CA GLY A 794 28.67 0.50 -18.54
C GLY A 794 29.06 -0.91 -19.00
N GLN A 795 30.29 -1.35 -18.74
CA GLN A 795 30.75 -2.72 -19.01
C GLN A 795 30.06 -3.73 -18.08
N LEU A 796 29.97 -3.39 -16.79
CA LEU A 796 29.32 -4.25 -15.80
C LEU A 796 27.81 -4.39 -16.03
N ILE A 797 27.11 -3.29 -16.40
CA ILE A 797 25.68 -3.32 -16.78
C ILE A 797 25.45 -4.27 -17.97
N ARG A 798 26.28 -4.22 -19.02
CA ARG A 798 26.18 -5.16 -20.16
C ARG A 798 26.35 -6.62 -19.72
N HIS A 799 27.37 -6.89 -18.89
CA HIS A 799 27.66 -8.25 -18.42
C HIS A 799 26.53 -8.80 -17.54
N PHE A 800 26.06 -8.06 -16.54
CA PHE A 800 24.93 -8.49 -15.71
C PHE A 800 23.64 -8.67 -16.52
N LEU A 801 23.36 -7.83 -17.52
CA LEU A 801 22.23 -8.05 -18.42
C LEU A 801 22.33 -9.38 -19.18
N ALA A 802 23.49 -9.67 -19.77
CA ALA A 802 23.72 -10.92 -20.49
C ALA A 802 23.61 -12.15 -19.56
N VAL A 803 24.11 -12.06 -18.32
CA VAL A 803 23.97 -13.14 -17.32
C VAL A 803 22.51 -13.33 -16.90
N ASN A 804 21.74 -12.27 -16.67
CA ASN A 804 20.32 -12.40 -16.32
C ASN A 804 19.49 -13.01 -17.46
N GLU A 805 19.75 -12.62 -18.71
CA GLU A 805 19.12 -13.24 -19.88
C GLU A 805 19.47 -14.73 -19.98
N ALA A 806 20.74 -15.09 -19.77
CA ALA A 806 21.18 -16.49 -19.78
C ALA A 806 20.53 -17.31 -18.65
N LEU A 807 20.55 -16.83 -17.40
CA LEU A 807 19.85 -17.47 -16.27
C LEU A 807 18.35 -17.68 -16.58
N GLY A 808 17.67 -16.67 -17.13
CA GLY A 808 16.26 -16.77 -17.50
C GLY A 808 15.95 -17.74 -18.66
N SER A 809 16.95 -18.07 -19.49
CA SER A 809 16.82 -19.08 -20.54
C SER A 809 17.02 -20.51 -20.03
N VAL A 810 17.95 -20.72 -19.09
CA VAL A 810 18.24 -22.02 -18.44
C VAL A 810 17.04 -22.50 -17.61
N ASP A 811 16.26 -21.58 -17.04
CA ASP A 811 15.00 -21.87 -16.35
C ASP A 811 13.94 -22.55 -17.26
N GLN A 812 13.99 -22.34 -18.59
CA GLN A 812 12.94 -22.76 -19.53
C GLN A 812 13.27 -24.06 -20.31
N SER A 813 14.53 -24.47 -20.40
CA SER A 813 14.92 -25.70 -21.10
C SER A 813 14.76 -26.94 -20.20
N SER A 814 13.65 -27.67 -20.36
CA SER A 814 13.34 -28.87 -19.56
C SER A 814 13.04 -30.13 -20.38
N ALA A 815 14.03 -30.64 -21.11
CA ALA A 815 14.08 -32.04 -21.58
C ALA A 815 15.51 -32.43 -22.01
N GLY A 816 16.02 -33.59 -21.56
CA GLY A 816 17.23 -34.22 -22.12
C GLY A 816 18.46 -34.20 -21.21
N ASP A 817 19.27 -33.15 -21.30
CA ASP A 817 20.64 -33.15 -20.77
C ASP A 817 20.80 -32.62 -19.33
N ALA A 818 21.95 -32.92 -18.74
CA ALA A 818 22.33 -32.46 -17.40
C ALA A 818 22.30 -30.93 -17.32
N LYS A 819 21.44 -30.39 -16.44
CA LYS A 819 21.25 -28.94 -16.28
C LYS A 819 22.56 -28.26 -15.88
N GLN A 820 23.18 -27.59 -16.86
CA GLN A 820 24.23 -26.61 -16.62
C GLN A 820 23.63 -25.34 -16.02
N ASP A 821 24.40 -24.70 -15.17
CA ASP A 821 24.04 -23.49 -14.45
C ASP A 821 25.25 -22.55 -14.38
N ILE A 822 25.00 -21.24 -14.26
CA ILE A 822 26.07 -20.23 -14.19
C ILE A 822 26.54 -20.13 -12.74
N LEU A 823 27.80 -20.49 -12.50
CA LEU A 823 28.42 -20.56 -11.19
C LEU A 823 29.43 -19.43 -10.93
N ARG A 824 29.91 -18.74 -11.98
CA ARG A 824 30.92 -17.66 -11.87
C ARG A 824 30.55 -16.45 -12.73
N LEU A 825 30.92 -15.27 -12.26
CA LEU A 825 30.76 -13.99 -12.97
C LEU A 825 32.09 -13.43 -13.48
N CYS A 826 33.17 -13.70 -12.74
CA CYS A 826 34.52 -13.24 -13.04
C CYS A 826 35.52 -14.41 -13.12
N THR A 827 36.70 -14.13 -13.69
CA THR A 827 37.79 -15.08 -13.84
C THR A 827 38.26 -15.61 -12.47
N PRO A 828 38.37 -16.94 -12.26
CA PRO A 828 38.92 -17.51 -11.02
C PRO A 828 40.28 -16.94 -10.63
N GLU A 829 41.10 -16.61 -11.64
CA GLU A 829 42.42 -16.02 -11.48
C GLU A 829 42.34 -14.65 -10.76
N ALA A 830 41.39 -13.78 -11.14
CA ALA A 830 41.21 -12.48 -10.49
C ALA A 830 40.73 -12.58 -9.03
N LEU A 831 39.86 -13.56 -8.71
CA LEU A 831 39.47 -13.82 -7.33
C LEU A 831 40.63 -14.42 -6.52
N ALA A 832 41.52 -15.20 -7.15
CA ALA A 832 42.70 -15.79 -6.52
C ALA A 832 43.78 -14.75 -6.20
N GLU A 833 44.00 -13.77 -7.07
CA GLU A 833 44.98 -12.69 -6.89
C GLU A 833 44.53 -11.66 -5.83
N ALA A 834 43.23 -11.55 -5.55
CA ALA A 834 42.67 -10.59 -4.61
C ALA A 834 42.72 -11.06 -3.13
N GLU A 835 43.91 -11.31 -2.58
CA GLU A 835 44.10 -11.86 -1.22
C GLU A 835 43.34 -11.08 -0.13
N GLN A 836 43.38 -9.74 -0.16
CA GLN A 836 42.66 -8.89 0.80
C GLN A 836 41.14 -9.07 0.75
N TYR A 837 40.59 -9.30 -0.46
CA TYR A 837 39.17 -9.55 -0.64
C TYR A 837 38.76 -10.94 -0.13
N GLN A 838 39.60 -11.95 -0.39
CA GLN A 838 39.37 -13.29 0.13
C GLN A 838 39.35 -13.32 1.66
N GLU A 839 40.32 -12.65 2.30
CA GLU A 839 40.39 -12.59 3.77
C GLU A 839 39.19 -11.85 4.37
N PHE A 840 38.79 -10.71 3.79
CA PHE A 840 37.55 -10.00 4.16
C PHE A 840 36.32 -10.93 4.11
N LEU A 841 36.14 -11.66 3.01
CA LEU A 841 34.98 -12.52 2.83
C LEU A 841 35.02 -13.75 3.75
N ARG A 842 36.21 -14.33 3.94
CA ARG A 842 36.45 -15.45 4.85
C ARG A 842 36.16 -15.06 6.29
N GLN A 843 36.71 -13.94 6.77
CA GLN A 843 36.45 -13.41 8.10
C GLN A 843 34.95 -13.15 8.32
N SER A 844 34.29 -12.45 7.38
CA SER A 844 32.85 -12.18 7.48
C SER A 844 31.98 -13.44 7.53
N ASN A 845 32.33 -14.47 6.75
CA ASN A 845 31.60 -15.75 6.78
C ASN A 845 31.85 -16.55 8.05
N GLU A 846 33.11 -16.71 8.49
CA GLU A 846 33.45 -17.52 9.65
C GLU A 846 32.90 -16.92 10.94
N GLU A 847 33.07 -15.61 11.17
CA GLU A 847 32.52 -14.93 12.35
C GLU A 847 30.99 -14.96 12.40
N MET A 848 30.31 -14.85 11.24
CA MET A 848 28.85 -14.93 11.19
C MET A 848 28.37 -16.37 11.44
N ILE A 849 29.08 -17.38 10.94
CA ILE A 849 28.70 -18.79 11.15
C ILE A 849 28.91 -19.20 12.62
N VAL A 850 29.95 -18.73 13.29
CA VAL A 850 30.15 -18.95 14.74
C VAL A 850 28.96 -18.39 15.53
N ASP A 851 28.58 -17.13 15.32
CA ASP A 851 27.39 -16.54 15.95
C ASP A 851 26.11 -17.34 15.63
N GLN A 852 25.96 -17.78 14.38
CA GLN A 852 24.78 -18.50 13.92
C GLN A 852 24.68 -19.87 14.58
N CYS A 853 25.79 -20.60 14.77
CA CYS A 853 25.82 -21.86 15.52
C CYS A 853 25.45 -21.66 17.00
N ILE A 854 25.97 -20.61 17.65
CA ILE A 854 25.59 -20.24 19.02
C ILE A 854 24.10 -19.92 19.08
N ALA A 855 23.57 -19.11 18.16
CA ALA A 855 22.16 -18.72 18.14
C ALA A 855 21.21 -19.89 17.80
N LEU A 856 21.61 -20.82 16.91
CA LEU A 856 20.86 -22.03 16.60
C LEU A 856 20.86 -23.02 17.78
N SER A 857 22.01 -23.21 18.44
CA SER A 857 22.09 -24.07 19.63
C SER A 857 21.33 -23.47 20.83
N LYS A 858 21.32 -22.14 21.01
CA LYS A 858 20.41 -21.44 21.95
C LYS A 858 18.95 -21.70 21.61
N LEU A 859 18.56 -21.56 20.34
CA LEU A 859 17.17 -21.78 19.92
C LEU A 859 16.72 -23.23 20.20
N LEU A 860 17.57 -24.21 19.90
CA LEU A 860 17.34 -25.62 20.22
C LEU A 860 17.23 -25.87 21.73
N ALA A 861 18.05 -25.22 22.56
CA ALA A 861 17.93 -25.29 24.02
C ALA A 861 16.59 -24.73 24.53
N PHE A 862 16.11 -23.60 23.97
CA PHE A 862 14.83 -22.98 24.32
C PHE A 862 13.59 -23.75 23.82
N ILE A 863 13.75 -24.58 22.77
CA ILE A 863 12.75 -25.55 22.32
C ILE A 863 12.65 -26.71 23.33
N HIS A 864 13.77 -27.17 23.90
CA HIS A 864 13.80 -28.28 24.85
C HIS A 864 13.41 -27.88 26.28
N ASP A 865 13.73 -26.65 26.72
CA ASP A 865 13.29 -26.12 28.01
C ASP A 865 12.39 -24.86 27.84
N PRO A 866 11.06 -25.03 27.98
CA PRO A 866 10.10 -23.93 27.93
C PRO A 866 10.25 -22.87 29.02
N ARG A 867 11.04 -23.11 30.07
CA ARG A 867 11.22 -22.18 31.21
C ARG A 867 12.26 -21.09 30.94
N LEU A 868 13.13 -21.28 29.94
CA LEU A 868 14.16 -20.32 29.57
C LEU A 868 13.53 -19.06 28.95
N SER A 869 14.03 -17.89 29.33
CA SER A 869 13.63 -16.57 28.78
C SER A 869 14.82 -15.61 28.83
N GLU A 870 14.87 -14.64 27.93
CA GLU A 870 15.91 -13.60 27.89
C GLU A 870 15.44 -12.33 28.64
N PRO A 871 15.90 -12.06 29.87
CA PRO A 871 15.37 -10.97 30.69
C PRO A 871 15.79 -9.57 30.19
N ARG A 872 16.90 -9.48 29.43
CA ARG A 872 17.50 -8.21 29.00
C ARG A 872 16.75 -7.49 27.87
N GLN A 873 15.73 -8.11 27.28
CA GLN A 873 15.04 -7.58 26.09
C GLN A 873 14.49 -6.15 26.26
N ILE A 874 14.04 -5.78 27.46
CA ILE A 874 13.47 -4.44 27.74
C ILE A 874 14.58 -3.38 27.76
N GLU A 875 15.69 -3.69 28.42
CA GLU A 875 16.86 -2.81 28.54
C GLU A 875 17.53 -2.60 27.17
N VAL A 876 17.82 -3.69 26.47
CA VAL A 876 18.41 -3.66 25.12
C VAL A 876 17.53 -2.85 24.17
N LYS A 877 16.21 -3.05 24.19
CA LYS A 877 15.27 -2.22 23.40
C LYS A 877 15.41 -0.74 23.72
N LYS A 878 15.46 -0.35 25.01
CA LYS A 878 15.56 1.06 25.42
C LYS A 878 16.85 1.70 24.90
N SER A 879 17.99 1.01 25.06
CA SER A 879 19.29 1.46 24.58
C SER A 879 19.35 1.57 23.05
N CYS A 880 18.80 0.59 22.31
CA CYS A 880 18.69 0.67 20.85
C CYS A 880 17.81 1.85 20.39
N MET A 881 16.65 2.09 21.00
CA MET A 881 15.78 3.23 20.62
C MET A 881 16.48 4.58 20.84
N ALA A 882 17.24 4.70 21.94
CA ALA A 882 18.02 5.89 22.24
C ALA A 882 19.15 6.12 21.20
N LYS A 883 19.98 5.09 20.95
CA LYS A 883 21.06 5.11 19.95
C LYS A 883 20.56 5.53 18.57
N TRP A 884 19.43 4.97 18.12
CA TRP A 884 18.86 5.24 16.80
C TRP A 884 18.01 6.52 16.74
N LYS A 885 17.94 7.30 17.82
CA LYS A 885 17.12 8.52 17.92
C LYS A 885 15.67 8.25 17.47
N MET A 886 15.06 7.22 18.07
CA MET A 886 13.71 6.72 17.77
C MET A 886 12.76 6.99 18.93
N GLY A 887 11.56 7.47 18.64
CA GLY A 887 10.50 7.62 19.64
C GLY A 887 9.93 6.27 20.09
N THR A 888 9.65 6.13 21.38
CA THR A 888 9.06 4.92 22.00
C THR A 888 7.54 4.82 21.88
N ARG A 889 6.90 5.76 21.16
CA ARG A 889 5.44 5.78 20.97
C ARG A 889 4.96 4.56 20.19
N GLU A 890 3.75 4.12 20.48
CA GLU A 890 3.12 3.04 19.73
C GLU A 890 2.57 3.53 18.38
N ARG A 891 2.48 2.62 17.40
CA ARG A 891 1.91 2.91 16.09
C ARG A 891 0.38 2.99 16.18
N GLY A 892 -0.16 4.20 16.20
CA GLY A 892 -1.59 4.48 16.09
C GLY A 892 -2.01 5.00 14.71
N PRO A 893 -3.30 4.94 14.35
CA PRO A 893 -3.86 5.54 13.14
C PRO A 893 -3.91 7.06 13.29
N VAL A 894 -2.75 7.69 13.14
CA VAL A 894 -2.53 9.13 13.24
C VAL A 894 -1.76 9.49 11.98
N PRO A 895 -2.40 10.08 10.94
CA PRO A 895 -1.74 10.30 9.66
C PRO A 895 -0.59 11.27 9.87
N TRP A 896 0.65 10.82 9.72
CA TRP A 896 1.80 11.67 9.99
C TRP A 896 1.86 12.88 9.03
N PRO A 897 2.19 14.11 9.49
CA PRO A 897 2.53 14.56 10.86
C PRO A 897 1.35 15.18 11.64
N ILE A 898 0.12 14.79 11.32
CA ILE A 898 -1.13 15.25 11.93
C ILE A 898 -1.36 14.50 13.25
N MET A 899 -0.61 14.88 14.30
CA MET A 899 -1.00 14.54 15.67
C MET A 899 -2.13 15.46 16.12
N SER A 900 -3.03 14.98 16.99
CA SER A 900 -4.03 15.83 17.65
C SER A 900 -3.42 16.99 18.46
N ALA A 901 -2.15 16.88 18.86
CA ALA A 901 -1.36 17.95 19.48
C ALA A 901 -0.68 18.92 18.48
N ASN A 902 -0.68 18.60 17.18
CA ASN A 902 -0.04 19.37 16.11
C ASN A 902 -1.04 19.96 15.10
N HIS A 903 -2.36 19.79 15.27
CA HIS A 903 -3.33 20.46 14.42
C HIS A 903 -3.13 21.97 14.53
N SER A 904 -2.97 22.67 13.41
CA SER A 904 -3.12 24.13 13.43
C SER A 904 -4.49 24.50 13.98
N ALA A 905 -4.56 25.57 14.76
CA ALA A 905 -5.82 26.05 15.33
C ALA A 905 -6.89 26.28 14.24
N VAL A 906 -6.48 26.60 13.01
CA VAL A 906 -7.38 26.77 11.85
C VAL A 906 -7.93 25.46 11.31
N ILE A 907 -7.14 24.39 11.26
CA ILE A 907 -7.68 23.08 10.86
C ILE A 907 -8.69 22.60 11.91
N HIS A 908 -8.43 22.86 13.20
CA HIS A 908 -9.40 22.61 14.26
C HIS A 908 -10.65 23.50 14.16
N GLU A 909 -10.49 24.80 13.86
CA GLU A 909 -11.58 25.78 13.67
C GLU A 909 -12.48 25.43 12.47
N ILE A 910 -11.90 24.90 11.38
CA ILE A 910 -12.62 24.52 10.15
C ILE A 910 -13.26 23.13 10.27
N LEU A 911 -12.57 22.14 10.85
CA LEU A 911 -13.06 20.76 10.90
C LEU A 911 -13.92 20.43 12.13
N GLY A 912 -13.69 21.13 13.24
CA GLY A 912 -14.21 20.79 14.57
C GLY A 912 -13.69 19.46 15.13
N ASP A 913 -14.01 19.21 16.40
CA ASP A 913 -13.55 18.05 17.20
C ASP A 913 -13.85 16.67 16.60
N LYS A 914 -14.81 16.59 15.65
CA LYS A 914 -15.24 15.34 15.00
C LYS A 914 -14.55 15.07 13.67
N GLU A 915 -13.66 15.95 13.20
CA GLU A 915 -12.94 15.84 11.91
C GLU A 915 -13.82 15.48 10.71
N ARG A 916 -15.04 16.01 10.64
CA ARG A 916 -15.99 15.76 9.54
C ARG A 916 -16.28 17.06 8.81
N LEU A 917 -15.81 17.15 7.56
CA LEU A 917 -16.24 18.19 6.63
C LEU A 917 -17.67 17.91 6.20
N THR A 918 -18.57 18.77 6.64
CA THR A 918 -19.97 18.81 6.21
C THR A 918 -20.27 20.16 5.56
N SER A 919 -21.42 20.29 4.92
CA SER A 919 -21.93 21.58 4.43
C SER A 919 -22.27 22.58 5.54
N LEU A 920 -22.03 22.25 6.82
CA LEU A 920 -22.24 23.09 8.00
C LEU A 920 -20.92 23.51 8.67
N ASN A 921 -19.78 23.32 8.00
CA ASN A 921 -18.46 23.78 8.44
C ASN A 921 -18.07 25.09 7.72
N PRO A 922 -18.61 26.27 8.10
CA PRO A 922 -18.29 27.52 7.43
C PRO A 922 -16.81 27.86 7.64
N VAL A 923 -16.16 28.32 6.58
CA VAL A 923 -14.84 28.93 6.65
C VAL A 923 -14.97 30.28 7.38
N PRO A 924 -14.19 30.51 8.46
CA PRO A 924 -14.17 31.79 9.17
C PRO A 924 -13.94 32.94 8.18
N VAL A 925 -14.69 34.04 8.36
CA VAL A 925 -14.81 35.13 7.37
C VAL A 925 -13.45 35.59 6.84
N GLN A 926 -12.46 35.73 7.72
CA GLN A 926 -11.09 36.12 7.44
C GLN A 926 -10.30 35.24 6.46
N TYR A 927 -10.74 34.01 6.16
CA TYR A 927 -10.11 33.10 5.19
C TYR A 927 -10.93 32.87 3.91
N ARG A 928 -12.12 33.48 3.77
CA ARG A 928 -13.01 33.26 2.62
C ARG A 928 -12.36 33.73 1.30
N PRO A 929 -12.35 32.91 0.22
CA PRO A 929 -11.72 33.28 -1.06
C PRO A 929 -12.16 34.64 -1.61
N ASN A 930 -13.48 34.90 -1.57
CA ASN A 930 -14.09 36.12 -2.10
C ASN A 930 -13.63 37.43 -1.42
N LEU A 931 -13.01 37.36 -0.24
CA LEU A 931 -12.48 38.53 0.49
C LEU A 931 -10.96 38.72 0.29
N ARG A 932 -10.30 37.82 -0.45
CA ARG A 932 -8.87 37.91 -0.81
C ARG A 932 -8.65 38.70 -2.10
N GLU A 933 -9.67 38.76 -2.96
CA GLU A 933 -9.60 39.35 -4.30
C GLU A 933 -10.26 40.72 -4.38
N GLU A 934 -9.62 41.64 -5.09
CA GLU A 934 -10.21 42.91 -5.52
C GLU A 934 -10.07 43.08 -7.03
N ARG A 935 -11.01 43.77 -7.69
CA ARG A 935 -10.93 44.05 -9.13
C ARG A 935 -10.08 45.30 -9.38
N CYS A 936 -9.20 45.26 -10.38
CA CYS A 936 -8.45 46.44 -10.79
C CYS A 936 -9.39 47.57 -11.28
N THR A 937 -9.21 48.78 -10.74
CA THR A 937 -9.96 49.98 -11.11
C THR A 937 -9.03 51.00 -11.77
N SER A 938 -9.60 52.00 -12.45
CA SER A 938 -8.84 53.15 -12.94
C SER A 938 -8.16 53.95 -11.82
N GLY A 939 -8.66 53.88 -10.58
CA GLY A 939 -8.01 54.47 -9.41
C GLY A 939 -6.71 53.75 -9.04
N HIS A 940 -6.66 52.42 -9.17
CA HIS A 940 -5.43 51.63 -8.96
C HIS A 940 -4.36 51.97 -10.03
N LEU A 941 -4.76 52.16 -11.29
CA LEU A 941 -3.86 52.65 -12.34
C LEU A 941 -3.43 54.12 -12.17
N ALA A 942 -4.21 54.94 -11.47
CA ALA A 942 -3.85 56.32 -11.16
C ALA A 942 -2.80 56.41 -10.04
N ARG A 943 -2.84 55.49 -9.07
CA ARG A 943 -1.81 55.29 -8.02
C ARG A 943 -0.73 54.27 -8.41
N ILE A 944 -0.43 54.09 -9.70
CA ILE A 944 0.54 53.06 -10.15
C ILE A 944 1.94 53.26 -9.55
N ASP A 945 2.27 54.50 -9.21
CA ASP A 945 3.49 54.95 -8.55
C ASP A 945 3.68 54.21 -7.20
N TYR A 946 2.60 54.01 -6.43
CA TYR A 946 2.57 53.21 -5.19
C TYR A 946 2.60 51.69 -5.45
N LEU A 947 2.18 51.24 -6.64
CA LEU A 947 2.25 49.83 -7.04
C LEU A 947 3.65 49.44 -7.53
N PHE A 948 4.43 50.40 -8.04
CA PHE A 948 5.71 50.15 -8.73
C PHE A 948 6.83 49.63 -7.82
N GLY A 949 6.87 50.07 -6.56
CA GLY A 949 7.96 49.75 -5.64
C GLY A 949 7.87 48.35 -4.99
N SER A 950 6.70 47.72 -4.94
CA SER A 950 6.43 46.71 -3.89
C SER A 950 5.60 45.49 -4.31
N HIS A 951 5.18 45.36 -5.58
CA HIS A 951 4.17 44.36 -5.95
C HIS A 951 4.72 43.18 -6.78
N ILE A 952 4.45 41.97 -6.28
CA ILE A 952 4.68 40.69 -6.97
C ILE A 952 3.54 40.46 -7.98
N VAL A 953 3.87 39.89 -9.13
CA VAL A 953 2.95 39.61 -10.23
C VAL A 953 2.89 38.11 -10.49
N LEU A 954 1.69 37.53 -10.39
CA LEU A 954 1.41 36.14 -10.75
C LEU A 954 0.60 36.11 -12.04
N VAL A 955 0.99 35.25 -12.98
CA VAL A 955 0.26 35.05 -14.24
C VAL A 955 -0.60 33.79 -14.09
N THR A 956 -1.92 33.94 -14.23
CA THR A 956 -2.87 32.83 -14.08
C THR A 956 -3.12 32.13 -15.41
N GLY A 957 -3.39 30.82 -15.36
CA GLY A 957 -3.79 30.05 -16.53
C GLY A 957 -5.29 30.07 -16.78
N SER A 958 -5.70 29.82 -18.03
CA SER A 958 -7.11 29.68 -18.40
C SER A 958 -7.81 28.60 -17.55
N PRO A 959 -8.97 28.91 -16.94
CA PRO A 959 -9.66 28.02 -16.02
C PRO A 959 -10.15 26.73 -16.71
N ALA A 960 -10.12 25.62 -15.96
CA ALA A 960 -10.52 24.33 -16.46
C ALA A 960 -12.04 24.16 -16.47
N THR A 961 -12.72 24.65 -17.51
CA THR A 961 -14.18 24.51 -17.64
C THR A 961 -14.61 23.04 -17.71
N THR A 962 -15.21 22.53 -16.63
CA THR A 962 -16.09 21.35 -16.60
C THR A 962 -17.55 21.77 -16.69
N ALA A 963 -18.47 20.80 -16.83
CA ALA A 963 -19.89 21.06 -17.10
C ALA A 963 -20.68 21.73 -15.95
N CYS A 964 -20.06 21.99 -14.80
CA CYS A 964 -20.62 22.80 -13.72
C CYS A 964 -19.96 24.19 -13.74
N SER A 965 -20.75 25.26 -13.78
CA SER A 965 -20.26 26.64 -13.93
C SER A 965 -19.36 27.13 -12.79
N ALA A 966 -19.42 26.51 -11.62
CA ALA A 966 -18.61 26.87 -10.44
C ALA A 966 -17.11 26.54 -10.59
N ALA A 967 -16.75 25.56 -11.43
CA ALA A 967 -15.37 25.03 -11.49
C ALA A 967 -14.33 25.97 -12.14
N ALA A 968 -14.71 27.20 -12.51
CA ALA A 968 -13.82 28.19 -13.13
C ALA A 968 -13.27 29.23 -12.14
N GLU A 969 -13.81 29.33 -10.93
CA GLU A 969 -13.48 30.37 -9.95
C GLU A 969 -12.29 29.95 -9.05
N ARG A 970 -11.66 30.93 -8.37
CA ARG A 970 -10.57 30.63 -7.43
C ARG A 970 -11.17 30.17 -6.11
N MET A 971 -10.62 29.10 -5.55
CA MET A 971 -11.23 28.34 -4.47
C MET A 971 -10.21 28.04 -3.36
N LEU A 972 -10.72 27.92 -2.14
CA LEU A 972 -9.97 27.31 -1.04
C LEU A 972 -10.10 25.80 -1.19
N ILE A 973 -8.99 25.07 -1.14
CA ILE A 973 -8.92 23.63 -1.31
C ILE A 973 -8.29 23.02 -0.06
N TYR A 974 -8.94 22.01 0.49
CA TYR A 974 -8.47 21.24 1.63
C TYR A 974 -8.33 19.76 1.26
N SER A 975 -7.17 19.16 1.55
CA SER A 975 -6.91 17.74 1.32
C SER A 975 -6.80 16.96 2.63
N ARG A 976 -7.47 15.80 2.70
CA ARG A 976 -7.26 14.78 3.76
C ARG A 976 -6.29 13.66 3.34
N GLY A 977 -5.64 13.77 2.18
CA GLY A 977 -4.56 12.88 1.73
C GLY A 977 -5.01 11.59 1.01
N GLU A 978 -6.23 11.10 1.26
CA GLU A 978 -6.76 10.00 0.44
C GLU A 978 -7.14 10.52 -0.95
N ARG A 979 -7.04 9.65 -1.96
CA ARG A 979 -7.23 10.01 -3.38
C ARG A 979 -8.64 10.51 -3.76
N SER A 980 -9.58 10.52 -2.81
CA SER A 980 -10.97 10.97 -2.98
C SER A 980 -11.50 11.85 -1.85
N SER A 981 -10.60 12.47 -1.08
CA SER A 981 -10.95 13.32 0.08
C SER A 981 -10.33 14.72 -0.02
N ILE A 982 -10.35 15.28 -1.23
CA ILE A 982 -10.05 16.69 -1.52
C ILE A 982 -11.37 17.45 -1.62
N TYR A 983 -11.52 18.48 -0.81
CA TYR A 983 -12.71 19.33 -0.74
C TYR A 983 -12.37 20.75 -1.20
N CYS A 984 -13.31 21.44 -1.82
CA CYS A 984 -13.14 22.83 -2.21
C CYS A 984 -14.33 23.70 -1.79
N THR A 985 -14.09 25.00 -1.64
CA THR A 985 -15.13 26.00 -1.40
C THR A 985 -14.76 27.32 -2.07
N ILE A 986 -15.77 28.03 -2.58
CA ILE A 986 -15.62 29.30 -3.31
C ILE A 986 -16.16 30.45 -2.46
N ASP A 987 -17.37 30.27 -1.90
CA ASP A 987 -18.01 31.20 -0.97
C ASP A 987 -17.41 31.15 0.45
N GLY A 988 -16.88 29.99 0.85
CA GLY A 988 -16.51 29.69 2.24
C GLY A 988 -17.71 29.29 3.11
N ASP A 989 -18.90 29.14 2.54
CA ASP A 989 -20.11 28.70 3.24
C ASP A 989 -20.42 27.21 2.98
N ARG A 990 -20.02 26.67 1.81
CA ARG A 990 -20.23 25.26 1.46
C ARG A 990 -18.96 24.59 0.96
N TRP A 991 -18.68 23.40 1.49
CA TRP A 991 -17.66 22.50 0.97
C TRP A 991 -18.25 21.53 -0.04
N GLU A 992 -17.70 21.53 -1.25
CA GLU A 992 -17.98 20.54 -2.30
C GLU A 992 -16.82 19.56 -2.41
N ASN A 993 -17.08 18.35 -2.92
CA ASN A 993 -15.99 17.42 -3.24
C ASN A 993 -15.33 17.86 -4.55
N PHE A 994 -14.01 18.00 -4.55
CA PHE A 994 -13.23 18.37 -5.74
C PHE A 994 -13.17 17.23 -6.77
N ASP A 995 -13.48 16.00 -6.36
CA ASP A 995 -13.50 14.82 -7.23
C ASP A 995 -14.68 14.80 -8.20
N GLN A 996 -14.37 15.07 -9.46
CA GLN A 996 -14.95 14.31 -10.56
C GLN A 996 -14.00 13.14 -10.91
N PRO A 997 -14.49 11.96 -11.34
CA PRO A 997 -13.72 10.72 -11.53
C PRO A 997 -12.63 10.74 -12.63
N THR A 998 -12.18 11.92 -13.03
CA THR A 998 -11.10 12.17 -14.00
C THR A 998 -9.91 12.93 -13.39
N GLN A 999 -10.01 13.43 -12.15
CA GLN A 999 -8.94 14.15 -11.45
C GLN A 999 -8.26 13.23 -10.45
N SER A 1000 -7.01 12.85 -10.72
CA SER A 1000 -6.15 12.12 -9.77
C SER A 1000 -5.06 13.06 -9.26
N LEU A 1001 -5.46 14.06 -8.46
CA LEU A 1001 -4.54 15.02 -7.86
C LEU A 1001 -3.93 14.40 -6.59
N ARG A 1002 -2.60 14.53 -6.40
CA ARG A 1002 -1.92 14.11 -5.18
C ARG A 1002 -1.63 15.35 -4.34
N LEU A 1003 -2.49 15.63 -3.35
CA LEU A 1003 -2.26 16.68 -2.37
C LEU A 1003 -2.06 16.03 -0.99
N PRO A 1004 -1.03 16.43 -0.23
CA PRO A 1004 -0.82 15.94 1.13
C PRO A 1004 -2.03 16.07 2.06
N PRO A 1005 -2.21 15.16 3.04
CA PRO A 1005 -3.20 15.33 4.11
C PRO A 1005 -2.99 16.63 4.88
N GLY A 1006 -4.04 17.17 5.51
CA GLY A 1006 -3.97 18.38 6.34
C GLY A 1006 -3.51 19.63 5.59
N THR A 1007 -3.63 19.67 4.26
CA THR A 1007 -3.15 20.79 3.45
C THR A 1007 -4.31 21.69 3.06
N LEU A 1008 -4.17 22.98 3.38
CA LEU A 1008 -5.14 24.03 3.10
C LEU A 1008 -4.49 25.09 2.22
N LEU A 1009 -4.94 25.20 0.97
CA LEU A 1009 -4.36 26.09 -0.03
C LEU A 1009 -5.43 26.90 -0.76
N TRP A 1010 -5.03 28.00 -1.38
CA TRP A 1010 -5.88 28.81 -2.25
C TRP A 1010 -5.37 28.72 -3.70
N GLY A 1011 -6.24 28.37 -4.65
CA GLY A 1011 -5.83 28.04 -6.01
C GLY A 1011 -6.98 27.93 -7.01
N GLN A 1012 -6.65 27.56 -8.25
CA GLN A 1012 -7.60 27.46 -9.36
C GLN A 1012 -7.22 26.29 -10.29
N PRO A 1013 -8.19 25.46 -10.72
CA PRO A 1013 -7.95 24.42 -11.71
C PRO A 1013 -7.76 25.04 -13.10
N THR A 1014 -6.70 24.66 -13.80
CA THR A 1014 -6.27 25.24 -15.09
C THR A 1014 -5.98 24.15 -16.14
N TYR A 1015 -5.88 24.54 -17.41
CA TYR A 1015 -5.43 23.66 -18.48
C TYR A 1015 -3.97 23.93 -18.91
N GLU A 1016 -3.20 22.85 -18.99
CA GLU A 1016 -1.86 22.83 -19.59
C GLU A 1016 -1.92 22.17 -20.98
N TYR A 1017 -1.00 22.54 -21.86
CA TYR A 1017 -0.85 22.06 -23.23
C TYR A 1017 0.59 21.62 -23.46
N ASN A 1018 0.79 20.42 -24.02
CA ASN A 1018 2.11 19.97 -24.44
C ASN A 1018 2.63 20.82 -25.62
N GLN A 1019 3.84 21.36 -25.52
CA GLN A 1019 4.40 22.32 -26.49
C GLN A 1019 4.54 21.74 -27.91
N LYS A 1020 4.74 20.42 -28.06
CA LYS A 1020 4.99 19.75 -29.35
C LYS A 1020 3.71 19.39 -30.10
N ASN A 1021 2.66 18.94 -29.40
CA ASN A 1021 1.46 18.36 -30.03
C ASN A 1021 0.12 19.02 -29.60
N GLY A 1022 0.16 20.04 -28.74
CA GLY A 1022 -1.01 20.75 -28.22
C GLY A 1022 -1.95 19.90 -27.37
N SER A 1023 -1.54 18.72 -26.87
CA SER A 1023 -2.38 17.85 -26.04
C SER A 1023 -2.68 18.49 -24.69
N ARG A 1024 -3.96 18.58 -24.35
CA ARG A 1024 -4.46 19.19 -23.11
C ARG A 1024 -4.33 18.23 -21.92
N ARG A 1025 -3.83 18.76 -20.80
CA ARG A 1025 -3.74 18.14 -19.46
C ARG A 1025 -4.42 19.09 -18.46
N ARG A 1026 -4.88 18.59 -17.31
CA ARG A 1026 -5.38 19.44 -16.20
C ARG A 1026 -4.26 19.72 -15.21
N ALA A 1027 -4.31 20.88 -14.56
CA ALA A 1027 -3.44 21.24 -13.45
C ALA A 1027 -4.22 21.98 -12.36
N LEU A 1028 -3.67 22.03 -11.16
CA LEU A 1028 -4.08 22.94 -10.10
C LEU A 1028 -2.99 23.99 -9.92
N MET A 1029 -3.33 25.25 -10.13
CA MET A 1029 -2.43 26.38 -9.91
C MET A 1029 -2.67 26.94 -8.49
N VAL A 1030 -1.62 26.97 -7.66
CA VAL A 1030 -1.66 27.39 -6.25
C VAL A 1030 -1.15 28.82 -6.14
N PHE A 1031 -1.92 29.71 -5.51
CA PHE A 1031 -1.61 31.14 -5.39
C PHE A 1031 -1.18 31.57 -3.98
N ASP A 1032 -1.61 30.85 -2.95
CA ASP A 1032 -1.17 31.02 -1.55
C ASP A 1032 -1.46 29.73 -0.77
N ILE A 1033 -0.82 29.52 0.38
CA ILE A 1033 -0.98 28.33 1.21
C ILE A 1033 -1.07 28.68 2.71
N ALA A 1034 -2.06 28.10 3.39
CA ALA A 1034 -2.32 28.34 4.81
C ALA A 1034 -1.76 27.22 5.69
N CYS A 1035 -1.95 25.96 5.27
CA CYS A 1035 -1.42 24.80 5.98
C CYS A 1035 -0.85 23.77 5.01
N VAL A 1036 0.20 23.06 5.44
CA VAL A 1036 0.84 21.94 4.72
C VAL A 1036 1.04 20.81 5.71
N TYR A 1037 0.55 19.60 5.41
CA TYR A 1037 0.70 18.45 6.33
C TYR A 1037 0.16 18.70 7.75
N GLY A 1038 -0.84 19.58 7.92
CA GLY A 1038 -1.38 19.99 9.22
C GLY A 1038 -0.66 21.18 9.89
N HIS A 1039 0.57 21.49 9.46
CA HIS A 1039 1.37 22.57 10.03
C HIS A 1039 0.86 23.95 9.60
N ASP A 1040 0.77 24.87 10.57
CA ASP A 1040 0.38 26.27 10.31
C ASP A 1040 1.50 27.04 9.61
N CYS A 1041 1.22 27.51 8.40
CA CYS A 1041 2.15 28.31 7.59
C CYS A 1041 1.68 29.77 7.47
N ARG A 1042 0.54 30.16 8.08
CA ARG A 1042 -0.12 31.45 7.84
C ARG A 1042 0.70 32.65 8.29
N PHE A 1043 1.50 32.48 9.34
CA PHE A 1043 2.36 33.52 9.92
C PHE A 1043 3.66 33.73 9.13
N LEU A 1044 4.02 32.80 8.24
CA LEU A 1044 5.21 32.95 7.41
C LEU A 1044 5.01 34.03 6.33
N PRO A 1045 6.07 34.74 5.90
CA PRO A 1045 5.99 35.73 4.83
C PRO A 1045 5.52 35.09 3.51
N TYR A 1046 4.82 35.85 2.66
CA TYR A 1046 4.24 35.31 1.41
C TYR A 1046 5.27 34.58 0.53
N ARG A 1047 6.48 35.14 0.37
CA ARG A 1047 7.57 34.50 -0.38
C ARG A 1047 7.98 33.14 0.20
N GLU A 1048 7.89 32.94 1.51
CA GLU A 1048 8.21 31.65 2.15
C GLU A 1048 7.08 30.64 2.00
N ARG A 1049 5.82 31.08 2.19
CA ARG A 1049 4.63 30.26 1.89
C ARG A 1049 4.67 29.72 0.46
N MET A 1050 5.06 30.55 -0.50
CA MET A 1050 5.21 30.14 -1.91
C MET A 1050 6.42 29.23 -2.17
N LYS A 1051 7.56 29.42 -1.48
CA LYS A 1051 8.68 28.45 -1.51
C LYS A 1051 8.24 27.06 -1.00
N LEU A 1052 7.40 27.00 0.05
CA LEU A 1052 6.86 25.75 0.56
C LEU A 1052 5.86 25.10 -0.40
N ALA A 1053 4.99 25.90 -1.03
CA ALA A 1053 4.11 25.41 -2.08
C ALA A 1053 4.91 24.83 -3.28
N GLN A 1054 6.03 25.46 -3.66
CA GLN A 1054 6.89 24.95 -4.73
C GLN A 1054 7.54 23.61 -4.32
N ARG A 1055 8.18 23.54 -3.14
CA ARG A 1055 8.74 22.28 -2.61
C ARG A 1055 7.70 21.16 -2.54
N MET A 1056 6.46 21.47 -2.14
CA MET A 1056 5.36 20.51 -2.17
C MET A 1056 5.06 20.03 -3.59
N ALA A 1057 4.94 20.94 -4.56
CA ALA A 1057 4.71 20.60 -5.97
C ALA A 1057 5.85 19.72 -6.53
N ASP A 1058 7.11 20.03 -6.22
CA ASP A 1058 8.27 19.27 -6.69
C ASP A 1058 8.29 17.84 -6.16
N VAL A 1059 7.81 17.62 -4.93
CA VAL A 1059 7.69 16.28 -4.32
C VAL A 1059 6.52 15.49 -4.89
N VAL A 1060 5.31 16.09 -5.01
CA VAL A 1060 4.10 15.33 -5.39
C VAL A 1060 3.90 15.14 -6.89
N ASN A 1061 4.54 15.95 -7.74
CA ASN A 1061 4.47 15.81 -9.20
C ASN A 1061 5.43 14.72 -9.70
N PHE A 1062 4.92 13.76 -10.46
CA PHE A 1062 5.71 12.75 -11.16
C PHE A 1062 5.45 12.78 -12.68
N PRO A 1063 6.43 12.39 -13.52
CA PRO A 1063 6.25 12.30 -14.96
C PRO A 1063 5.07 11.39 -15.33
N GLY A 1064 4.30 11.79 -16.35
CA GLY A 1064 3.17 10.99 -16.86
C GLY A 1064 1.88 11.02 -16.04
N MET A 1065 1.81 11.74 -14.92
CA MET A 1065 0.55 11.94 -14.18
C MET A 1065 -0.53 12.65 -15.02
N ARG A 1066 -1.82 12.40 -14.73
CA ARG A 1066 -2.95 13.02 -15.44
C ARG A 1066 -3.23 14.47 -15.02
N SER A 1067 -2.92 14.80 -13.77
CA SER A 1067 -3.00 16.15 -13.20
C SER A 1067 -1.63 16.56 -12.65
N SER A 1068 -1.34 17.86 -12.60
CA SER A 1068 -0.15 18.45 -11.99
C SER A 1068 -0.55 19.49 -10.93
N VAL A 1069 0.29 19.70 -9.93
CA VAL A 1069 0.23 20.89 -9.06
C VAL A 1069 1.26 21.90 -9.58
N ARG A 1070 0.88 23.17 -9.74
CA ARG A 1070 1.79 24.23 -10.20
C ARG A 1070 1.74 25.41 -9.25
N VAL A 1071 2.88 26.09 -9.13
CA VAL A 1071 2.99 27.38 -8.44
C VAL A 1071 3.44 28.41 -9.48
N PRO A 1072 2.78 29.58 -9.60
CA PRO A 1072 3.23 30.63 -10.50
C PRO A 1072 4.58 31.21 -10.05
N GLU A 1073 5.42 31.55 -11.02
CA GLU A 1073 6.68 32.26 -10.76
C GLU A 1073 6.41 33.66 -10.20
N LEU A 1074 7.11 34.02 -9.11
CA LEU A 1074 6.99 35.32 -8.47
C LEU A 1074 7.76 36.39 -9.27
N ARG A 1075 7.09 37.05 -10.22
CA ARG A 1075 7.68 38.12 -11.03
C ARG A 1075 7.52 39.49 -10.37
N ARG A 1076 8.38 40.46 -10.69
CA ARG A 1076 8.23 41.86 -10.23
C ARG A 1076 7.40 42.65 -11.24
N LEU A 1077 6.59 43.60 -10.76
CA LEU A 1077 5.76 44.45 -11.64
C LEU A 1077 6.56 45.18 -12.72
N LYS A 1078 7.77 45.65 -12.39
CA LYS A 1078 8.65 46.33 -13.35
C LYS A 1078 9.06 45.45 -14.54
N ASP A 1079 9.36 44.17 -14.33
CA ASP A 1079 9.84 43.27 -15.39
C ASP A 1079 8.71 42.69 -16.27
N PHE A 1080 7.45 42.94 -15.88
CA PHE A 1080 6.27 42.36 -16.52
C PHE A 1080 6.07 42.73 -18.02
N PRO A 1081 6.34 43.96 -18.51
CA PRO A 1081 6.24 44.29 -19.94
C PRO A 1081 7.18 43.49 -20.84
N GLU A 1082 8.39 43.19 -20.35
CA GLU A 1082 9.39 42.39 -21.06
C GLU A 1082 8.93 40.93 -21.13
N TYR A 1083 8.42 40.40 -20.01
CA TYR A 1083 7.81 39.08 -19.95
C TYR A 1083 6.65 38.92 -20.95
N VAL A 1084 5.68 39.85 -21.00
CA VAL A 1084 4.55 39.78 -21.95
C VAL A 1084 5.04 39.77 -23.41
N SER A 1085 6.11 40.51 -23.69
CA SER A 1085 6.73 40.58 -25.03
C SER A 1085 7.48 39.29 -25.39
N SER A 1086 7.96 38.54 -24.39
CA SER A 1086 8.69 37.26 -24.57
C SER A 1086 7.80 36.03 -24.84
N LEU A 1087 6.48 36.15 -24.69
CA LEU A 1087 5.55 35.01 -24.73
C LEU A 1087 5.50 34.32 -26.12
N PRO A 1088 5.92 33.05 -26.24
CA PRO A 1088 5.94 32.32 -27.50
C PRO A 1088 4.54 31.93 -27.98
N LEU A 1089 4.37 31.88 -29.30
CA LEU A 1089 3.19 31.38 -29.98
C LEU A 1089 3.23 29.85 -30.08
N LEU A 1090 2.29 29.16 -29.41
CA LEU A 1090 2.26 27.70 -29.28
C LEU A 1090 0.88 27.10 -29.64
N PRO A 1091 0.82 25.86 -30.16
CA PRO A 1091 -0.41 25.24 -30.65
C PRO A 1091 -1.40 24.93 -29.51
N CYS A 1092 -2.63 25.43 -29.63
CA CYS A 1092 -3.74 25.17 -28.70
C CYS A 1092 -4.85 24.36 -29.36
N LYS A 1093 -5.25 23.23 -28.78
CA LYS A 1093 -6.38 22.43 -29.31
C LYS A 1093 -7.76 23.05 -29.08
N ASP A 1094 -7.88 23.95 -28.10
CA ASP A 1094 -9.16 24.59 -27.74
C ASP A 1094 -9.41 25.89 -28.51
N CYS A 1095 -8.53 26.27 -29.45
CA CYS A 1095 -8.67 27.47 -30.28
C CYS A 1095 -8.70 27.10 -31.77
N SER A 1096 -9.70 27.61 -32.49
CA SER A 1096 -9.87 27.37 -33.94
C SER A 1096 -8.89 28.15 -34.82
N GLY A 1097 -8.28 29.22 -34.29
CA GLY A 1097 -7.13 29.89 -34.88
C GLY A 1097 -5.82 29.30 -34.33
N GLY A 1098 -4.94 28.84 -35.22
CA GLY A 1098 -3.68 28.20 -34.85
C GLY A 1098 -2.71 29.14 -34.14
N ASN A 1099 -2.02 28.59 -33.15
CA ASN A 1099 -1.02 29.21 -32.26
C ASN A 1099 -1.51 30.41 -31.41
N VAL A 1100 -1.32 30.30 -30.10
CA VAL A 1100 -1.70 31.31 -29.10
C VAL A 1100 -0.48 31.64 -28.23
N GLN A 1101 -0.38 32.87 -27.72
CA GLN A 1101 0.65 33.21 -26.72
C GLN A 1101 0.46 32.35 -25.46
N MET A 1102 1.52 31.66 -25.05
CA MET A 1102 1.50 30.77 -23.88
C MET A 1102 2.76 30.95 -23.03
N HIS A 1103 2.60 30.84 -21.71
CA HIS A 1103 3.72 30.66 -20.80
C HIS A 1103 4.26 29.24 -20.91
N LYS A 1104 5.59 29.06 -20.99
CA LYS A 1104 6.24 27.75 -21.05
C LYS A 1104 6.76 27.33 -19.68
N TYR A 1105 6.58 26.05 -19.36
CA TYR A 1105 7.31 25.36 -18.29
C TYR A 1105 8.52 24.59 -18.86
N ASP A 1106 9.50 24.33 -18.00
CA ASP A 1106 10.74 23.61 -18.36
C ASP A 1106 10.48 22.14 -18.73
N ASP A 1107 9.40 21.55 -18.24
CA ASP A 1107 9.00 20.15 -18.50
C ASP A 1107 8.31 19.92 -19.87
N GLY A 1108 8.38 20.91 -20.77
CA GLY A 1108 7.78 20.82 -22.11
C GLY A 1108 6.25 21.01 -22.13
N MET A 1109 5.63 21.37 -21.00
CA MET A 1109 4.25 21.85 -20.95
C MET A 1109 4.19 23.38 -21.07
N ALA A 1110 3.00 23.92 -21.33
CA ALA A 1110 2.73 25.35 -21.41
C ALA A 1110 1.29 25.63 -21.00
N PHE A 1111 0.99 26.86 -20.55
CA PHE A 1111 -0.39 27.27 -20.28
C PHE A 1111 -0.72 28.59 -20.97
N ARG A 1112 -2.00 28.79 -21.27
CA ARG A 1112 -2.50 30.04 -21.85
C ARG A 1112 -2.83 31.04 -20.72
N PRO A 1113 -2.24 32.25 -20.70
CA PRO A 1113 -2.60 33.29 -19.75
C PRO A 1113 -4.07 33.73 -19.87
N ASP A 1114 -4.68 34.06 -18.73
CA ASP A 1114 -6.10 34.46 -18.63
C ASP A 1114 -6.32 35.72 -17.78
N SER A 1115 -5.63 35.80 -16.64
CA SER A 1115 -5.61 36.98 -15.78
C SER A 1115 -4.23 37.13 -15.11
N VAL A 1116 -4.06 38.25 -14.44
CA VAL A 1116 -2.87 38.59 -13.67
C VAL A 1116 -3.33 38.94 -12.25
N LEU A 1117 -2.61 38.44 -11.25
CA LEU A 1117 -2.79 38.82 -9.85
C LEU A 1117 -1.61 39.71 -9.44
N LEU A 1118 -1.91 40.94 -9.02
CA LEU A 1118 -0.96 41.79 -8.31
C LEU A 1118 -1.09 41.47 -6.82
N VAL A 1119 -0.02 40.97 -6.21
CA VAL A 1119 0.00 40.59 -4.79
C VAL A 1119 0.45 41.79 -3.96
N ASN A 1120 -0.32 42.11 -2.93
CA ASN A 1120 0.10 42.99 -1.85
C ASN A 1120 0.46 42.14 -0.63
N HIS A 1121 1.75 42.12 -0.26
CA HIS A 1121 2.33 41.31 0.81
C HIS A 1121 3.10 42.13 1.88
N LEU A 1122 3.09 43.47 1.80
CA LEU A 1122 3.84 44.37 2.68
C LEU A 1122 2.96 45.54 3.15
N ALA A 1123 3.19 46.04 4.36
CA ALA A 1123 2.56 47.26 4.85
C ALA A 1123 3.11 48.52 4.16
N GLU A 1124 2.25 49.51 3.86
CA GLU A 1124 2.72 50.86 3.50
C GLU A 1124 3.50 51.46 4.70
N PRO A 1125 4.67 52.10 4.52
CA PRO A 1125 5.28 52.56 3.27
C PRO A 1125 6.47 51.69 2.78
N TRP A 1126 6.47 50.38 3.05
CA TRP A 1126 7.58 49.49 2.68
C TRP A 1126 7.53 49.01 1.22
N SER A 1127 8.71 48.83 0.63
CA SER A 1127 8.91 48.39 -0.75
C SER A 1127 10.04 47.38 -0.88
N GLU A 1128 10.03 46.54 -1.94
CA GLU A 1128 11.05 45.49 -2.14
C GLU A 1128 11.91 45.75 -3.40
N GLU A 1129 13.21 45.94 -3.18
CA GLU A 1129 14.20 46.17 -4.20
C GLU A 1129 15.20 45.00 -4.28
N VAL A 1130 16.06 44.98 -5.31
CA VAL A 1130 17.11 43.96 -5.47
C VAL A 1130 18.44 44.67 -5.66
N SER A 1131 19.40 44.35 -4.81
CA SER A 1131 20.74 44.93 -4.85
C SER A 1131 21.43 44.56 -6.16
N ARG A 1132 21.91 45.58 -6.88
CA ARG A 1132 22.67 45.39 -8.12
C ARG A 1132 24.02 44.71 -7.90
N THR A 1133 24.57 44.78 -6.68
CA THR A 1133 25.89 44.20 -6.34
C THR A 1133 25.80 42.80 -5.76
N THR A 1134 24.79 42.49 -4.95
CA THR A 1134 24.66 41.17 -4.28
C THR A 1134 23.56 40.28 -4.87
N GLY A 1135 22.69 40.83 -5.73
CA GLY A 1135 21.51 40.12 -6.23
C GLY A 1135 20.45 39.79 -5.16
N ARG A 1136 20.68 40.18 -3.89
CA ARG A 1136 19.75 39.93 -2.78
C ARG A 1136 18.66 40.98 -2.74
N ILE A 1137 17.47 40.56 -2.31
CA ILE A 1137 16.35 41.45 -2.03
C ILE A 1137 16.66 42.26 -0.77
N TYR A 1138 16.36 43.56 -0.80
CA TYR A 1138 16.34 44.44 0.37
C TYR A 1138 15.04 45.24 0.37
N TYR A 1139 14.65 45.74 1.54
CA TYR A 1139 13.43 46.51 1.74
C TYR A 1139 13.77 47.99 1.95
N VAL A 1140 12.95 48.87 1.37
CA VAL A 1140 13.11 50.33 1.45
C VAL A 1140 11.85 50.94 2.03
N LYS A 1141 12.01 51.82 3.02
CA LYS A 1141 10.91 52.58 3.64
C LYS A 1141 10.78 53.93 2.94
N GLY A 1142 9.66 54.12 2.23
CA GLY A 1142 9.49 55.21 1.26
C GLY A 1142 9.75 56.62 1.79
N ASP A 1143 9.39 56.90 3.05
CA ASP A 1143 9.40 58.26 3.61
C ASP A 1143 10.77 58.71 4.19
N PHE A 1144 11.72 57.78 4.38
CA PHE A 1144 12.98 58.06 5.10
C PHE A 1144 14.25 57.54 4.41
N GLY A 1145 14.14 56.79 3.31
CA GLY A 1145 15.30 56.18 2.64
C GLY A 1145 16.01 55.09 3.46
N GLU A 1146 15.39 54.62 4.54
CA GLU A 1146 15.89 53.54 5.39
C GLU A 1146 15.85 52.22 4.61
N THR A 1147 16.98 51.52 4.52
CA THR A 1147 17.11 50.25 3.81
C THR A 1147 17.57 49.12 4.73
N THR A 1148 16.91 47.97 4.68
CA THR A 1148 17.25 46.77 5.46
C THR A 1148 17.15 45.50 4.62
N PHE A 1149 17.96 44.48 4.91
CA PHE A 1149 17.76 43.14 4.34
C PHE A 1149 16.68 42.35 5.08
N ASP A 1150 16.48 42.64 6.36
CA ASP A 1150 15.52 41.99 7.25
C ASP A 1150 14.46 43.02 7.66
N ILE A 1151 13.24 42.85 7.15
CA ILE A 1151 12.09 43.72 7.45
C ILE A 1151 11.43 43.25 8.77
N PRO A 1152 10.96 44.18 9.64
CA PRO A 1152 10.25 43.83 10.85
C PRO A 1152 9.02 42.93 10.62
N SER A 1153 8.78 41.98 11.53
CA SER A 1153 7.76 40.93 11.38
C SER A 1153 6.32 41.45 11.35
N ASP A 1154 6.06 42.62 11.94
CA ASP A 1154 4.77 43.32 11.91
C ASP A 1154 4.44 43.97 10.56
N GLN A 1155 5.45 44.17 9.71
CA GLN A 1155 5.33 44.82 8.39
C GLN A 1155 5.12 43.81 7.25
N GLN A 1156 5.28 42.52 7.52
CA GLN A 1156 5.05 41.42 6.57
C GLN A 1156 3.62 40.90 6.69
N PHE A 1157 2.89 40.79 5.57
CA PHE A 1157 1.52 40.31 5.61
C PHE A 1157 1.42 38.79 5.76
N THR A 1158 0.76 38.37 6.84
CA THR A 1158 0.27 37.00 7.04
C THR A 1158 -0.69 36.58 5.93
N PHE A 1159 -1.03 35.29 5.89
CA PHE A 1159 -2.03 34.74 4.97
C PHE A 1159 -3.36 35.52 5.01
N VAL A 1160 -3.80 36.01 6.17
CA VAL A 1160 -5.06 36.76 6.32
C VAL A 1160 -4.96 38.19 5.78
N GLN A 1161 -3.81 38.83 5.91
CA GLN A 1161 -3.59 40.22 5.47
C GLN A 1161 -3.25 40.34 3.99
N THR A 1162 -2.66 39.29 3.39
CA THR A 1162 -2.28 39.30 1.96
C THR A 1162 -3.52 39.52 1.07
N ARG A 1163 -3.42 40.42 0.09
CA ARG A 1163 -4.51 40.78 -0.85
C ARG A 1163 -4.07 40.67 -2.31
N PHE A 1164 -5.01 40.39 -3.20
CA PHE A 1164 -4.75 40.12 -4.61
C PHE A 1164 -5.64 40.98 -5.51
N ILE A 1165 -5.03 41.85 -6.33
CA ILE A 1165 -5.75 42.69 -7.31
C ILE A 1165 -5.76 41.96 -8.66
N VAL A 1166 -6.96 41.68 -9.17
CA VAL A 1166 -7.17 40.92 -10.42
C VAL A 1166 -7.22 41.84 -11.63
N VAL A 1167 -6.40 41.55 -12.64
CA VAL A 1167 -6.39 42.23 -13.95
C VAL A 1167 -6.65 41.20 -15.06
N PRO A 1168 -7.75 41.31 -15.84
CA PRO A 1168 -8.06 40.37 -16.93
C PRO A 1168 -7.15 40.56 -18.16
N TRP A 1169 -6.77 39.47 -18.82
CA TRP A 1169 -5.90 39.50 -20.01
C TRP A 1169 -6.57 40.12 -21.24
N LYS A 1170 -7.91 40.12 -21.29
CA LYS A 1170 -8.72 40.82 -22.29
C LYS A 1170 -9.86 41.55 -21.60
N ALA A 1171 -10.12 42.79 -22.01
CA ALA A 1171 -11.30 43.53 -21.54
C ALA A 1171 -12.59 42.82 -21.98
N GLN A 1172 -13.53 42.63 -21.06
CA GLN A 1172 -14.88 42.15 -21.39
C GLN A 1172 -15.71 43.31 -21.93
N SER A 1173 -16.39 43.10 -23.06
CA SER A 1173 -17.12 44.16 -23.79
C SER A 1173 -18.33 44.76 -23.06
N SER A 1174 -18.72 44.21 -21.90
CA SER A 1174 -19.86 44.64 -21.09
C SER A 1174 -19.53 45.71 -20.05
N TYR A 1175 -18.26 45.91 -19.69
CA TYR A 1175 -17.84 46.87 -18.67
C TYR A 1175 -16.49 47.50 -19.04
N ARG A 1176 -16.28 48.77 -18.64
CA ARG A 1176 -15.05 49.54 -18.88
C ARG A 1176 -13.91 49.08 -17.94
N GLN A 1177 -13.49 47.82 -18.10
CA GLN A 1177 -12.50 47.14 -17.24
C GLN A 1177 -11.07 47.36 -17.73
N VAL A 1178 -10.17 47.58 -16.77
CA VAL A 1178 -8.72 47.65 -17.02
C VAL A 1178 -8.22 46.32 -17.58
N SER A 1179 -7.46 46.37 -18.67
CA SER A 1179 -6.83 45.19 -19.27
C SER A 1179 -5.33 45.10 -19.01
N VAL A 1180 -4.76 43.89 -19.16
CA VAL A 1180 -3.29 43.68 -19.11
C VAL A 1180 -2.53 44.58 -20.09
N ASN A 1181 -3.10 44.90 -21.25
CA ASN A 1181 -2.47 45.82 -22.22
C ASN A 1181 -2.39 47.25 -21.66
N GLU A 1182 -3.47 47.76 -21.08
CA GLU A 1182 -3.51 49.10 -20.46
C GLU A 1182 -2.57 49.19 -19.26
N LEU A 1183 -2.47 48.13 -18.45
CA LEU A 1183 -1.48 48.02 -17.39
C LEU A 1183 -0.06 48.10 -17.95
N VAL A 1184 0.26 47.32 -18.99
CA VAL A 1184 1.59 47.32 -19.62
C VAL A 1184 1.95 48.68 -20.22
N GLU A 1185 1.02 49.37 -20.88
CA GLU A 1185 1.26 50.73 -21.38
C GLU A 1185 1.49 51.74 -20.25
N LYS A 1186 0.70 51.65 -19.17
CA LYS A 1186 0.88 52.53 -18.00
C LYS A 1186 2.21 52.28 -17.29
N ILE A 1187 2.68 51.03 -17.22
CA ILE A 1187 4.01 50.66 -16.70
C ILE A 1187 5.13 51.22 -17.59
N LYS A 1188 5.01 51.12 -18.91
CA LYS A 1188 5.98 51.70 -19.86
C LYS A 1188 6.04 53.23 -19.75
N TRP A 1189 4.89 53.88 -19.63
CA TRP A 1189 4.79 55.34 -19.43
C TRP A 1189 5.45 55.80 -18.12
N PHE A 1190 5.28 55.05 -17.03
CA PHE A 1190 5.91 55.38 -15.75
C PHE A 1190 7.44 55.18 -15.81
N ARG A 1191 7.93 54.07 -16.40
CA ARG A 1191 9.37 53.87 -16.65
C ARG A 1191 9.98 54.99 -17.49
N GLY A 1192 9.32 55.40 -18.57
CA GLY A 1192 9.77 56.52 -19.40
C GLY A 1192 9.89 57.84 -18.63
N LYS A 1193 8.98 58.07 -17.67
CA LYS A 1193 9.05 59.24 -16.77
C LYS A 1193 10.13 59.14 -15.68
N SER A 1194 10.52 57.95 -15.24
CA SER A 1194 11.59 57.80 -14.24
C SER A 1194 12.98 57.92 -14.87
N ASP A 1195 13.13 57.58 -16.16
CA ASP A 1195 14.38 57.78 -16.91
C ASP A 1195 14.56 59.25 -17.36
N GLU A 1196 13.46 59.99 -17.57
CA GLU A 1196 13.45 61.45 -17.71
C GLU A 1196 13.46 62.14 -16.33
N GLY A 1197 14.62 62.09 -15.67
CA GLY A 1197 14.79 62.50 -14.27
C GLY A 1197 14.18 63.85 -13.89
N PHE A 1198 13.21 63.81 -12.98
CA PHE A 1198 12.78 64.95 -12.17
C PHE A 1198 13.31 64.76 -10.75
N ASP A 1199 14.26 65.60 -10.34
CA ASP A 1199 14.58 65.81 -8.93
C ASP A 1199 13.33 66.27 -8.17
N TYR A 1200 13.13 65.72 -6.97
CA TYR A 1200 12.16 66.17 -5.98
C TYR A 1200 12.79 66.18 -4.59
#